data_AF-A0A2D4QJ05-F1
#
_entry.id   AF-A0A2D4QJ05-F1
#
_cell.length_a   1.000
_cell.length_b   1.000
_cell.length_c   1.000
_cell.angle_alpha   90.00
_cell.angle_beta   90.00
_cell.angle_gamma   90.00
#
_symmetry.space_group_name_H-M   'P 1'
#
loop_
_entity.id
_entity.type
_entity.pdbx_description
1 polymer ?
#
loop_
_entity_poly.entity_id
_entity_poly.type
_entity_poly.pdbx_seq_one_letter_code
_entity_poly.pdbx_strand_id
1 'polypeptide(L)'
;MSRHTNWWTVAAASTLLATGGAHADLLGLNAQLVDTNHITGSNGPAGDHYTIDIFAIMEAGDRLDAMAGDSTVQKMITCTPDGSFWQNSFGGNLSTNINPALFVAFPSLAYDSFVTIGLLDQTDNALSVQGIDFTAFAAGGAIDANNGAWFVTHDDAQGNADLYNFGCGEEYAVRVARLTVIGFDTAVHVEGLLQGKDASGATVTLSASLDVTYASLQFEDCNDNGVDDSCDISNGTSQDSDENGVPDECQTFDCNENGTNDGDDIAEGTSSDCNGNGIPDECDIADGTSSDCDNNGTPDECQSDDCNANGIPDTCDIADGTSEDCDGDGTPDECELDSDGDGTIDDCEVPPNYVNLNSGATYEFFDSAIADAEDGDSILGLADAVSSEVSLNFGYNCIEFIASGSVVTTASIDLAPCGSFNIEGTGFIDGNVRTAASGTSRIEADDFLEFDASGMVTVRTGSTLEVSALGGSDFEGTTIIRNGGVLSGYAAGGFGVENSGTMYMMDGATLECDDAQNSGTINAQGTVIGNLANTGDGTANGVADLVHIGDLVNDGTVNIYRGVYTLVGDLTNNGTIIGEIDTDPGRSTETQPGDGMNISGSFTAGAGTSLIMPHEYWALRIGGDIDIAINDAGNFDMSVAELNATGRSGSVQNIEVMSADLGNGPDGLKKGVAGNYPLGSLVIDAASTSNLVDIHDNDNQSQADGEAIYCDVLIVDGTLVTNGYKVYANEIVINGSVSNDNDVIIIVDGIFGDINADGSVNVLDLLRVIADWGQGGGDADLNTDGTVDILDFLLVLQEWS
;
A
#
# COMPACT_ATOMS: atom_id res chain seq x y z
N MET A 1 11.79 -22.77 61.36
CA MET A 1 12.33 -21.49 61.85
C MET A 1 11.13 -20.58 62.06
N SER A 2 10.62 -20.50 63.29
CA SER A 2 10.76 -19.34 64.20
C SER A 2 9.95 -18.11 63.79
N ARG A 3 8.83 -17.91 64.50
CA ARG A 3 8.23 -16.67 65.04
C ARG A 3 8.06 -15.46 64.10
N HIS A 4 6.84 -14.95 64.00
CA HIS A 4 6.32 -13.84 64.81
C HIS A 4 4.85 -13.56 64.44
N THR A 5 3.93 -13.70 65.40
CA THR A 5 2.56 -13.15 65.30
C THR A 5 2.36 -12.21 66.49
N ASN A 6 2.14 -10.93 66.19
CA ASN A 6 1.62 -9.88 67.09
C ASN A 6 0.21 -9.58 66.54
N TRP A 7 -0.88 -10.04 67.17
CA TRP A 7 -1.66 -9.37 68.23
C TRP A 7 -1.97 -7.91 67.92
N TRP A 8 -3.23 -7.59 67.62
CA TRP A 8 -4.06 -6.56 68.27
C TRP A 8 -5.55 -6.90 68.04
N THR A 9 -6.17 -7.54 69.04
CA THR A 9 -7.62 -7.52 69.27
C THR A 9 -7.89 -6.40 70.27
N VAL A 10 -8.78 -5.46 69.95
CA VAL A 10 -9.33 -4.50 70.93
C VAL A 10 -10.84 -4.77 71.00
N ALA A 11 -11.18 -5.88 71.63
CA ALA A 11 -12.50 -6.01 72.26
C ALA A 11 -12.41 -5.24 73.58
N ALA A 12 -13.34 -4.30 73.80
CA ALA A 12 -13.51 -3.65 75.09
C ALA A 12 -13.85 -4.72 76.14
N ALA A 13 -12.82 -5.22 76.82
CA ALA A 13 -12.93 -6.23 77.84
C ALA A 13 -13.49 -5.61 79.12
N SER A 14 -14.82 -5.54 79.23
CA SER A 14 -15.47 -5.59 80.54
C SER A 14 -15.15 -6.94 81.16
N THR A 15 -14.18 -6.95 82.06
CA THR A 15 -13.67 -8.16 82.71
C THR A 15 -14.68 -8.61 83.77
N LEU A 16 -15.71 -9.34 83.38
CA LEU A 16 -16.67 -9.96 84.30
C LEU A 16 -16.03 -11.19 84.97
N LEU A 17 -15.28 -10.96 86.05
CA LEU A 17 -14.82 -12.03 86.96
C LEU A 17 -15.93 -12.39 87.95
N ALA A 18 -16.85 -13.26 87.54
CA ALA A 18 -17.78 -13.90 88.45
C ALA A 18 -17.03 -14.95 89.31
N THR A 19 -16.52 -14.54 90.47
CA THR A 19 -16.17 -15.47 91.56
C THR A 19 -17.12 -15.28 92.73
N GLY A 20 -17.88 -16.32 93.05
CA GLY A 20 -18.88 -16.31 94.11
C GLY A 20 -18.31 -15.95 95.49
N GLY A 21 -18.99 -14.99 96.12
CA GLY A 21 -18.83 -14.57 97.50
C GLY A 21 -19.56 -13.26 97.70
N ALA A 22 -20.73 -13.29 98.34
CA ALA A 22 -21.60 -12.13 98.53
C ALA A 22 -20.89 -10.99 99.30
N HIS A 23 -20.46 -9.98 98.56
CA HIS A 23 -20.44 -8.57 98.92
C HIS A 23 -20.75 -7.81 97.63
N ALA A 24 -21.90 -7.13 97.61
CA ALA A 24 -22.32 -6.25 96.54
C ALA A 24 -21.40 -5.04 96.57
N ASP A 25 -20.41 -5.04 95.68
CA ASP A 25 -19.41 -3.99 95.55
C ASP A 25 -19.87 -2.99 94.48
N LEU A 26 -19.48 -1.74 94.64
CA LEU A 26 -19.48 -0.77 93.54
C LEU A 26 -18.92 -1.44 92.27
N LEU A 27 -19.58 -1.32 91.12
CA LEU A 27 -19.30 -2.16 89.96
C LEU A 27 -18.30 -1.53 88.98
N GLY A 28 -18.17 -0.21 88.99
CA GLY A 28 -17.21 0.51 88.16
C GLY A 28 -17.72 1.88 87.73
N LEU A 29 -17.18 2.38 86.63
CA LEU A 29 -17.62 3.61 85.95
C LEU A 29 -18.19 3.27 84.58
N ASN A 30 -19.18 4.02 84.13
CA ASN A 30 -19.73 3.97 82.78
C ASN A 30 -20.00 5.39 82.28
N ALA A 31 -20.20 5.57 80.98
CA ALA A 31 -20.49 6.85 80.36
C ALA A 31 -21.72 6.76 79.44
N GLN A 32 -22.40 7.89 79.28
CA GLN A 32 -23.49 8.04 78.33
C GLN A 32 -23.31 9.31 77.52
N LEU A 33 -23.48 9.21 76.19
CA LEU A 33 -23.56 10.37 75.32
C LEU A 33 -24.83 11.17 75.62
N VAL A 34 -24.67 12.46 75.93
CA VAL A 34 -25.78 13.39 76.17
C VAL A 34 -26.18 14.05 74.86
N ASP A 35 -25.19 14.59 74.13
CA ASP A 35 -25.41 15.30 72.88
C ASP A 35 -24.11 15.56 72.13
N THR A 36 -24.20 15.91 70.85
CA THR A 36 -23.07 16.25 69.97
C THR A 36 -23.31 17.59 69.31
N ASN A 37 -22.27 18.42 69.24
CA ASN A 37 -22.29 19.72 68.57
C ASN A 37 -23.43 20.67 69.02
N HIS A 38 -24.01 20.45 70.20
CA HIS A 38 -25.18 21.19 70.67
C HIS A 38 -24.86 22.63 71.09
N ILE A 39 -23.62 22.90 71.48
CA ILE A 39 -23.19 24.25 71.86
C ILE A 39 -22.89 25.05 70.59
N THR A 40 -23.86 25.87 70.18
CA THR A 40 -23.77 26.68 68.96
C THR A 40 -23.60 28.18 69.25
N GLY A 41 -22.94 28.90 68.34
CA GLY A 41 -22.75 30.36 68.40
C GLY A 41 -21.33 30.82 68.76
N SER A 42 -21.09 32.13 68.71
CA SER A 42 -19.74 32.73 68.80
C SER A 42 -19.04 32.61 70.16
N ASN A 43 -19.73 32.08 71.19
CA ASN A 43 -19.17 31.82 72.52
C ASN A 43 -19.07 30.31 72.83
N GLY A 44 -19.35 29.43 71.85
CA GLY A 44 -19.19 27.99 71.96
C GLY A 44 -17.75 27.51 71.70
N PRO A 45 -17.45 26.22 71.92
CA PRO A 45 -16.18 25.64 71.53
C PRO A 45 -15.98 25.73 70.00
N ALA A 46 -14.72 25.88 69.57
CA ALA A 46 -14.40 25.87 68.15
C ALA A 46 -14.20 24.43 67.67
N GLY A 47 -14.99 24.03 66.66
CA GLY A 47 -14.94 22.68 66.09
C GLY A 47 -15.93 21.71 66.73
N ASP A 48 -15.79 20.45 66.34
CA ASP A 48 -16.65 19.38 66.83
C ASP A 48 -16.48 19.15 68.33
N HIS A 49 -17.55 18.78 69.01
CA HIS A 49 -17.54 18.52 70.43
C HIS A 49 -18.69 17.59 70.81
N TYR A 50 -18.49 16.84 71.89
CA TYR A 50 -19.51 15.94 72.43
C TYR A 50 -19.63 16.10 73.94
N THR A 51 -20.84 15.92 74.46
CA THR A 51 -21.13 16.02 75.89
C THR A 51 -21.47 14.65 76.43
N ILE A 52 -20.85 14.26 77.54
CA ILE A 52 -21.05 12.97 78.18
C ILE A 52 -21.38 13.15 79.65
N ASP A 53 -22.18 12.23 80.17
CA ASP A 53 -22.37 12.03 81.59
C ASP A 53 -21.55 10.80 82.03
N ILE A 54 -20.79 10.94 83.11
CA ILE A 54 -20.04 9.84 83.72
C ILE A 54 -20.79 9.37 84.95
N PHE A 55 -20.93 8.06 85.09
CA PHE A 55 -21.70 7.40 86.13
C PHE A 55 -20.84 6.41 86.92
N ALA A 56 -21.05 6.37 88.23
CA ALA A 56 -20.62 5.26 89.07
C ALA A 56 -21.74 4.21 89.10
N ILE A 57 -21.44 3.00 88.61
CA ILE A 57 -22.41 1.91 88.53
C ILE A 57 -22.48 1.20 89.88
N MET A 58 -23.70 1.00 90.38
CA MET A 58 -23.99 0.48 91.71
C MET A 58 -25.15 -0.53 91.67
N GLU A 59 -25.40 -1.23 92.78
CA GLU A 59 -26.60 -2.03 92.91
C GLU A 59 -27.80 -1.22 93.41
N ALA A 60 -29.00 -1.80 93.28
CA ALA A 60 -30.24 -1.18 93.74
C ALA A 60 -30.22 -0.92 95.26
N GLY A 61 -30.36 0.34 95.65
CA GLY A 61 -30.39 0.77 97.06
C GLY A 61 -29.04 1.21 97.63
N ASP A 62 -27.97 1.11 96.85
CA ASP A 62 -26.66 1.67 97.18
C ASP A 62 -26.63 3.20 96.99
N ARG A 63 -25.57 3.83 97.52
CA ARG A 63 -25.32 5.27 97.38
C ARG A 63 -23.84 5.61 97.27
N LEU A 64 -23.54 6.68 96.56
CA LEU A 64 -22.22 7.29 96.48
C LEU A 64 -22.18 8.54 97.38
N ASP A 65 -21.19 8.60 98.26
CA ASP A 65 -20.98 9.72 99.18
C ASP A 65 -19.83 10.63 98.74
N ALA A 66 -18.77 10.10 98.11
CA ALA A 66 -17.62 10.89 97.69
C ALA A 66 -16.87 10.28 96.49
N MET A 67 -16.26 11.14 95.69
CA MET A 67 -15.16 10.76 94.79
C MET A 67 -13.87 11.44 95.26
N ALA A 68 -12.88 10.62 95.61
CA ALA A 68 -11.65 11.01 96.28
C ALA A 68 -10.41 10.52 95.53
N GLY A 69 -9.25 11.05 95.91
CA GLY A 69 -7.94 10.52 95.53
C GLY A 69 -7.08 10.30 96.78
N ASP A 70 -6.12 9.39 96.72
CA ASP A 70 -5.16 9.15 97.79
C ASP A 70 -3.75 8.88 97.26
N SER A 71 -2.82 8.45 98.13
CA SER A 71 -1.43 8.18 97.72
C SER A 71 -1.26 6.96 96.81
N THR A 72 -2.32 6.20 96.56
CA THR A 72 -2.34 4.95 95.79
C THR A 72 -3.23 5.00 94.55
N VAL A 73 -4.30 5.79 94.57
CA VAL A 73 -5.23 5.99 93.45
C VAL A 73 -5.23 7.48 93.10
N GLN A 74 -4.81 7.78 91.87
CA GLN A 74 -4.83 9.14 91.37
C GLN A 74 -6.28 9.51 91.07
N LYS A 75 -6.72 10.71 91.49
CA LYS A 75 -8.00 11.25 91.03
C LYS A 75 -7.72 12.10 89.80
N MET A 76 -8.03 11.54 88.64
CA MET A 76 -7.77 12.13 87.34
C MET A 76 -9.05 12.24 86.52
N ILE A 77 -9.30 13.42 85.97
CA ILE A 77 -10.23 13.61 84.85
C ILE A 77 -9.46 14.40 83.81
N THR A 78 -9.13 13.77 82.69
CA THR A 78 -8.32 14.40 81.63
C THR A 78 -8.83 14.03 80.25
N CYS A 79 -8.54 14.89 79.29
CA CYS A 79 -8.62 14.55 77.88
C CYS A 79 -7.27 13.99 77.41
N THR A 80 -7.28 13.02 76.49
CA THR A 80 -6.07 12.48 75.83
C THR A 80 -6.27 12.40 74.31
N PRO A 81 -5.22 12.51 73.48
CA PRO A 81 -3.83 12.80 73.87
C PRO A 81 -3.54 14.28 74.21
N ASP A 82 -4.29 15.25 73.67
CA ASP A 82 -4.09 16.71 73.92
C ASP A 82 -5.41 17.51 73.80
N GLY A 83 -6.51 17.00 74.35
CA GLY A 83 -7.82 17.64 74.28
C GLY A 83 -8.12 18.63 75.41
N SER A 84 -9.28 19.29 75.32
CA SER A 84 -9.74 20.24 76.36
C SER A 84 -11.23 20.10 76.63
N PHE A 85 -11.61 20.30 77.89
CA PHE A 85 -13.00 20.45 78.29
C PHE A 85 -13.50 21.86 78.00
N TRP A 86 -14.76 21.97 77.59
CA TRP A 86 -15.41 23.26 77.46
C TRP A 86 -15.89 23.78 78.83
N GLN A 87 -15.67 25.08 79.08
CA GLN A 87 -16.05 25.78 80.31
C GLN A 87 -16.90 27.01 79.97
N ASN A 88 -18.13 27.09 80.51
CA ASN A 88 -19.01 28.23 80.34
C ASN A 88 -18.62 29.37 81.28
N SER A 89 -18.54 30.60 80.75
CA SER A 89 -18.30 31.82 81.54
C SER A 89 -19.31 32.10 82.67
N PHE A 90 -20.52 31.54 82.61
CA PHE A 90 -21.57 31.67 83.63
C PHE A 90 -21.73 30.43 84.52
N GLY A 91 -20.91 29.40 84.30
CA GLY A 91 -20.91 28.17 85.07
C GLY A 91 -19.73 28.05 86.00
N GLY A 92 -19.22 26.84 86.18
CA GLY A 92 -18.11 26.56 87.07
C GLY A 92 -17.90 25.07 87.30
N ASN A 93 -16.86 24.75 88.07
CA ASN A 93 -16.32 23.39 88.17
C ASN A 93 -17.24 22.37 88.87
N LEU A 94 -18.28 22.84 89.58
CA LEU A 94 -19.19 22.01 90.37
C LEU A 94 -20.62 22.21 89.90
N SER A 95 -21.45 21.17 90.01
CA SER A 95 -22.90 21.26 89.72
C SER A 95 -23.61 22.36 90.53
N THR A 96 -23.10 22.73 91.71
CA THR A 96 -23.62 23.86 92.52
C THR A 96 -23.38 25.25 91.91
N ASN A 97 -22.57 25.36 90.86
CA ASN A 97 -22.36 26.59 90.10
C ASN A 97 -23.31 26.72 88.91
N ILE A 98 -24.03 25.65 88.55
CA ILE A 98 -24.92 25.64 87.40
C ILE A 98 -26.30 26.15 87.84
N ASN A 99 -26.67 27.32 87.34
CA ASN A 99 -27.96 27.96 87.65
C ASN A 99 -28.98 27.73 86.52
N PRO A 100 -30.00 26.87 86.73
CA PRO A 100 -30.93 26.52 85.66
C PRO A 100 -31.82 27.70 85.23
N ALA A 101 -31.97 28.73 86.07
CA ALA A 101 -32.69 29.96 85.69
C ALA A 101 -32.00 30.74 84.56
N LEU A 102 -30.71 30.47 84.30
CA LEU A 102 -29.95 31.10 83.22
C LEU A 102 -30.07 30.37 81.88
N PHE A 103 -30.57 29.13 81.85
CA PHE A 103 -30.59 28.30 80.61
C PHE A 103 -31.39 28.94 79.47
N VAL A 104 -32.44 29.71 79.76
CA VAL A 104 -33.21 30.42 78.71
C VAL A 104 -32.36 31.47 77.99
N ALA A 105 -31.48 32.16 78.73
CA ALA A 105 -30.61 33.20 78.17
C ALA A 105 -29.27 32.66 77.66
N PHE A 106 -28.77 31.60 78.29
CA PHE A 106 -27.50 30.94 77.99
C PHE A 106 -27.70 29.42 77.95
N PRO A 107 -28.28 28.87 76.86
CA PRO A 107 -28.60 27.44 76.76
C PRO A 107 -27.37 26.54 76.90
N SER A 108 -26.21 27.02 76.44
CA SER A 108 -24.95 26.29 76.53
C SER A 108 -24.52 26.01 77.97
N LEU A 109 -25.04 26.71 78.97
CA LEU A 109 -24.71 26.45 80.38
C LEU A 109 -25.15 25.05 80.85
N ALA A 110 -26.17 24.46 80.22
CA ALA A 110 -26.61 23.09 80.54
C ALA A 110 -25.60 22.00 80.10
N TYR A 111 -24.63 22.39 79.26
CA TYR A 111 -23.57 21.56 78.69
C TYR A 111 -22.20 22.04 79.20
N ASP A 112 -22.13 22.68 80.36
CA ASP A 112 -20.85 23.04 80.97
C ASP A 112 -20.16 21.79 81.54
N SER A 113 -18.82 21.82 81.64
CA SER A 113 -18.06 20.71 82.22
C SER A 113 -17.91 20.90 83.73
N PHE A 114 -18.50 20.00 84.51
CA PHE A 114 -18.48 20.04 85.98
C PHE A 114 -18.52 18.65 86.60
N VAL A 115 -18.01 18.55 87.83
CA VAL A 115 -18.14 17.34 88.65
C VAL A 115 -19.33 17.41 89.58
N THR A 116 -19.88 16.25 89.93
CA THR A 116 -21.07 16.14 90.77
C THR A 116 -21.15 14.84 91.58
N ILE A 117 -22.17 14.75 92.42
CA ILE A 117 -22.73 13.51 92.94
C ILE A 117 -24.25 13.63 92.77
N GLY A 118 -24.79 12.93 91.76
CA GLY A 118 -26.21 12.83 91.44
C GLY A 118 -26.76 13.98 90.60
N LEU A 119 -26.84 15.19 91.18
CA LEU A 119 -27.58 16.32 90.60
C LEU A 119 -26.78 17.09 89.53
N LEU A 120 -27.47 17.71 88.57
CA LEU A 120 -26.83 18.48 87.48
C LEU A 120 -26.74 19.99 87.74
N ASP A 121 -27.45 20.51 88.74
CA ASP A 121 -27.56 21.96 88.97
C ASP A 121 -27.60 22.33 90.46
N GLN A 122 -27.65 23.64 90.76
CA GLN A 122 -27.61 24.17 92.13
C GLN A 122 -28.87 23.92 92.99
N THR A 123 -29.96 23.43 92.40
CA THR A 123 -31.25 23.23 93.10
C THR A 123 -31.17 22.02 94.01
N ASP A 124 -31.40 22.24 95.32
CA ASP A 124 -31.34 21.20 96.35
C ASP A 124 -30.02 20.40 96.38
N ASN A 125 -28.93 21.03 95.91
CA ASN A 125 -27.63 20.40 95.76
C ASN A 125 -26.68 20.75 96.91
N ALA A 126 -26.30 19.74 97.68
CA ALA A 126 -25.45 19.84 98.87
C ALA A 126 -23.97 19.51 98.60
N LEU A 127 -23.56 19.39 97.34
CA LEU A 127 -22.20 19.02 96.96
C LEU A 127 -21.15 19.96 97.58
N SER A 128 -20.20 19.37 98.28
CA SER A 128 -19.08 20.05 98.93
C SER A 128 -17.76 19.57 98.35
N VAL A 129 -16.73 20.41 98.42
CA VAL A 129 -15.38 20.05 97.95
C VAL A 129 -14.31 20.42 98.96
N GLN A 130 -13.30 19.56 99.10
CA GLN A 130 -12.16 19.81 99.96
C GLN A 130 -10.86 19.33 99.30
N GLY A 131 -9.86 20.22 99.24
CA GLY A 131 -8.49 19.86 98.87
C GLY A 131 -8.25 19.61 97.38
N ILE A 132 -9.08 20.16 96.49
CA ILE A 132 -8.91 20.04 95.02
C ILE A 132 -8.61 21.42 94.44
N ASP A 133 -7.59 21.49 93.57
CA ASP A 133 -7.30 22.67 92.76
C ASP A 133 -7.93 22.51 91.37
N PHE A 134 -8.95 23.32 91.08
CA PHE A 134 -9.63 23.32 89.78
C PHE A 134 -9.07 24.36 88.81
N THR A 135 -7.94 25.00 89.10
CA THR A 135 -7.41 26.08 88.25
C THR A 135 -7.19 25.62 86.80
N ALA A 136 -6.66 24.41 86.60
CA ALA A 136 -6.49 23.83 85.26
C ALA A 136 -7.84 23.48 84.62
N PHE A 137 -8.73 22.82 85.35
CA PHE A 137 -10.07 22.43 84.86
C PHE A 137 -10.95 23.63 84.48
N ALA A 138 -10.91 24.71 85.24
CA ALA A 138 -11.61 25.97 84.95
C ALA A 138 -11.11 26.66 83.67
N ALA A 139 -9.92 26.27 83.18
CA ALA A 139 -9.36 26.71 81.91
C ALA A 139 -9.52 25.65 80.78
N GLY A 140 -10.29 24.59 81.04
CA GLY A 140 -10.52 23.48 80.10
C GLY A 140 -9.48 22.36 80.16
N GLY A 141 -8.55 22.39 81.13
CA GLY A 141 -7.54 21.35 81.35
C GLY A 141 -8.01 20.22 82.27
N ALA A 142 -7.08 19.38 82.71
CA ALA A 142 -7.39 18.24 83.58
C ALA A 142 -7.71 18.62 85.03
N ILE A 143 -8.45 17.75 85.72
CA ILE A 143 -8.41 17.62 87.18
C ILE A 143 -7.36 16.56 87.49
N ASP A 144 -6.25 16.96 88.10
CA ASP A 144 -5.21 16.05 88.59
C ASP A 144 -4.96 16.36 90.07
N ALA A 145 -5.48 15.52 90.96
CA ALA A 145 -5.37 15.72 92.39
C ALA A 145 -5.04 14.44 93.15
N ASN A 146 -3.81 14.36 93.66
CA ASN A 146 -3.31 13.25 94.49
C ASN A 146 -3.96 13.17 95.90
N ASN A 147 -4.73 14.19 96.31
CA ASN A 147 -5.54 14.18 97.54
C ASN A 147 -6.79 15.07 97.38
N GLY A 148 -7.72 14.98 98.35
CA GLY A 148 -8.98 15.74 98.36
C GLY A 148 -10.17 14.97 97.78
N ALA A 149 -11.39 15.52 97.95
CA ALA A 149 -12.63 14.89 97.51
C ALA A 149 -13.71 15.94 97.21
N TRP A 150 -14.60 15.63 96.27
CA TRP A 150 -15.94 16.21 96.27
C TRP A 150 -16.91 15.17 96.84
N PHE A 151 -17.81 15.61 97.70
CA PHE A 151 -18.60 14.73 98.54
C PHE A 151 -19.93 15.35 98.94
N VAL A 152 -20.85 14.47 99.32
CA VAL A 152 -22.12 14.77 99.98
C VAL A 152 -22.16 14.07 101.33
N THR A 153 -23.02 14.50 102.22
CA THR A 153 -23.21 13.82 103.51
C THR A 153 -24.20 12.67 103.36
N HIS A 154 -24.17 11.74 104.31
CA HIS A 154 -25.09 10.62 104.35
C HIS A 154 -26.57 11.05 104.39
N ASP A 155 -26.90 12.27 104.82
CA ASP A 155 -28.29 12.73 104.88
C ASP A 155 -28.79 13.27 103.51
N ASP A 156 -27.89 13.48 102.56
CA ASP A 156 -28.21 14.04 101.25
C ASP A 156 -28.69 12.95 100.28
N ALA A 157 -29.92 13.09 99.78
CA ALA A 157 -30.55 12.10 98.92
C ALA A 157 -29.92 11.98 97.52
N GLN A 158 -29.20 13.01 97.07
CA GLN A 158 -28.53 13.03 95.76
C GLN A 158 -27.42 11.98 95.61
N GLY A 159 -26.98 11.38 96.72
CA GLY A 159 -26.03 10.27 96.68
C GLY A 159 -26.67 8.92 96.32
N ASN A 160 -28.00 8.76 96.38
CA ASN A 160 -28.65 7.48 96.13
C ASN A 160 -28.59 7.09 94.64
N ALA A 161 -28.39 5.80 94.36
CA ALA A 161 -28.38 5.29 92.98
C ALA A 161 -29.80 5.27 92.38
N ASP A 162 -29.93 5.83 91.18
CA ASP A 162 -31.15 5.85 90.36
C ASP A 162 -30.97 4.97 89.10
N LEU A 163 -32.06 4.58 88.45
CA LEU A 163 -32.02 3.79 87.21
C LEU A 163 -31.67 4.67 86.00
N TYR A 164 -30.71 4.22 85.19
CA TYR A 164 -30.30 4.81 83.92
C TYR A 164 -30.28 3.74 82.82
N ASN A 165 -30.67 4.11 81.61
CA ASN A 165 -30.60 3.22 80.44
C ASN A 165 -29.29 3.48 79.68
N PHE A 166 -28.46 2.45 79.52
CA PHE A 166 -27.17 2.50 78.82
C PHE A 166 -27.22 1.74 77.47
N GLY A 167 -28.34 1.83 76.76
CA GLY A 167 -28.53 1.22 75.44
C GLY A 167 -29.14 -0.17 75.53
N CYS A 168 -28.44 -1.11 76.18
CA CYS A 168 -28.83 -2.53 76.16
C CYS A 168 -29.44 -3.04 77.49
N GLY A 169 -29.69 -2.14 78.45
CA GLY A 169 -30.30 -2.46 79.74
C GLY A 169 -30.36 -1.26 80.69
N GLU A 170 -31.22 -1.36 81.71
CA GLU A 170 -31.28 -0.39 82.81
C GLU A 170 -30.33 -0.80 83.94
N GLU A 171 -29.45 0.11 84.37
CA GLU A 171 -28.54 -0.08 85.50
C GLU A 171 -28.77 0.99 86.58
N TYR A 172 -28.54 0.63 87.85
CA TYR A 172 -28.55 1.59 88.95
C TYR A 172 -27.21 2.33 89.00
N ALA A 173 -27.24 3.66 89.02
CA ALA A 173 -26.03 4.46 88.98
C ALA A 173 -26.17 5.83 89.65
N VAL A 174 -25.03 6.44 89.98
CA VAL A 174 -24.94 7.83 90.44
C VAL A 174 -24.05 8.62 89.50
N ARG A 175 -24.55 9.73 88.95
CA ARG A 175 -23.75 10.60 88.08
C ARG A 175 -22.63 11.26 88.88
N VAL A 176 -21.40 11.23 88.35
CA VAL A 176 -20.20 11.82 88.99
C VAL A 176 -19.61 13.00 88.22
N ALA A 177 -19.91 13.13 86.94
CA ALA A 177 -19.52 14.30 86.14
C ALA A 177 -20.43 14.47 84.92
N ARG A 178 -20.49 15.71 84.42
CA ARG A 178 -20.88 16.04 83.05
C ARG A 178 -19.68 16.73 82.41
N LEU A 179 -19.27 16.26 81.24
CA LEU A 179 -18.06 16.74 80.56
C LEU A 179 -18.38 17.01 79.10
N THR A 180 -18.07 18.21 78.63
CA THR A 180 -18.10 18.54 77.20
C THR A 180 -16.69 18.60 76.67
N VAL A 181 -16.40 17.72 75.72
CA VAL A 181 -15.07 17.44 75.19
C VAL A 181 -14.95 18.05 73.81
N ILE A 182 -13.87 18.78 73.56
CA ILE A 182 -13.59 19.40 72.26
C ILE A 182 -12.81 18.42 71.39
N GLY A 183 -13.34 18.17 70.19
CA GLY A 183 -12.85 17.21 69.19
C GLY A 183 -13.44 15.81 69.39
N PHE A 184 -13.98 15.22 68.33
CA PHE A 184 -14.44 13.82 68.34
C PHE A 184 -13.28 12.82 68.51
N ASP A 185 -12.08 13.16 68.05
CA ASP A 185 -10.88 12.33 68.22
C ASP A 185 -10.28 12.39 69.63
N THR A 186 -10.84 13.23 70.51
CA THR A 186 -10.38 13.39 71.90
C THR A 186 -11.05 12.35 72.78
N ALA A 187 -10.26 11.57 73.53
CA ALA A 187 -10.75 10.65 74.55
C ALA A 187 -10.79 11.30 75.94
N VAL A 188 -11.65 10.80 76.83
CA VAL A 188 -11.72 11.18 78.24
C VAL A 188 -11.26 10.00 79.10
N HIS A 189 -10.29 10.26 79.96
CA HIS A 189 -9.87 9.34 81.01
C HIS A 189 -10.37 9.84 82.37
N VAL A 190 -11.05 8.96 83.10
CA VAL A 190 -11.55 9.21 84.46
C VAL A 190 -11.04 8.12 85.39
N GLU A 191 -10.34 8.51 86.45
CA GLU A 191 -9.90 7.64 87.54
C GLU A 191 -10.22 8.26 88.90
N GLY A 192 -10.62 7.45 89.86
CA GLY A 192 -10.71 7.89 91.25
C GLY A 192 -11.16 6.81 92.24
N LEU A 193 -11.08 7.16 93.52
CA LEU A 193 -11.57 6.37 94.64
C LEU A 193 -13.01 6.77 94.95
N LEU A 194 -13.95 5.89 94.66
CA LEU A 194 -15.37 6.08 94.91
C LEU A 194 -15.70 5.52 96.30
N GLN A 195 -16.32 6.34 97.14
CA GLN A 195 -16.70 5.99 98.51
C GLN A 195 -18.19 6.19 98.71
N GLY A 196 -18.84 5.20 99.32
CA GLY A 196 -20.29 5.22 99.49
C GLY A 196 -20.77 4.22 100.53
N LYS A 197 -22.06 3.86 100.44
CA LYS A 197 -22.66 2.83 101.26
C LYS A 197 -23.48 1.86 100.43
N ASP A 198 -23.44 0.59 100.81
CA ASP A 198 -24.34 -0.41 100.26
C ASP A 198 -25.77 -0.23 100.82
N ALA A 199 -26.73 -0.98 100.27
CA ALA A 199 -28.12 -1.02 100.74
C ALA A 199 -28.27 -1.40 102.23
N SER A 200 -27.24 -1.98 102.86
CA SER A 200 -27.21 -2.31 104.30
C SER A 200 -26.67 -1.17 105.19
N GLY A 201 -26.12 -0.11 104.58
CA GLY A 201 -25.48 1.03 105.23
C GLY A 201 -23.99 0.84 105.55
N ALA A 202 -23.39 -0.29 105.15
CA ALA A 202 -21.96 -0.55 105.29
C ALA A 202 -21.17 0.34 104.32
N THR A 203 -19.97 0.76 104.71
CA THR A 203 -19.17 1.67 103.87
C THR A 203 -18.44 0.86 102.80
N VAL A 204 -18.60 1.27 101.54
CA VAL A 204 -17.97 0.66 100.37
C VAL A 204 -16.96 1.64 99.79
N THR A 205 -15.83 1.13 99.32
CA THR A 205 -14.78 1.92 98.70
C THR A 205 -14.16 1.12 97.56
N LEU A 206 -14.17 1.69 96.35
CA LEU A 206 -13.62 1.05 95.15
C LEU A 206 -12.82 2.07 94.34
N SER A 207 -11.67 1.64 93.81
CA SER A 207 -10.93 2.35 92.77
C SER A 207 -11.53 1.99 91.41
N ALA A 208 -11.92 2.98 90.63
CA ALA A 208 -12.46 2.78 89.29
C ALA A 208 -11.75 3.68 88.28
N SER A 209 -11.59 3.16 87.07
CA SER A 209 -11.00 3.84 85.92
C SER A 209 -11.87 3.59 84.69
N LEU A 210 -12.03 4.61 83.85
CA LEU A 210 -12.79 4.56 82.60
C LEU A 210 -12.09 5.40 81.53
N ASP A 211 -11.89 4.80 80.35
CA ASP A 211 -11.48 5.49 79.14
C ASP A 211 -12.68 5.53 78.18
N VAL A 212 -13.03 6.73 77.71
CA VAL A 212 -14.17 6.97 76.84
C VAL A 212 -13.69 7.69 75.58
N THR A 213 -14.02 7.16 74.41
CA THR A 213 -13.83 7.85 73.12
C THR A 213 -15.18 8.23 72.54
N TYR A 214 -15.23 9.21 71.63
CA TYR A 214 -16.48 9.51 70.93
C TYR A 214 -16.98 8.29 70.13
N ALA A 215 -16.08 7.57 69.46
CA ALA A 215 -16.42 6.35 68.72
C ALA A 215 -17.04 5.26 69.62
N SER A 216 -16.54 5.08 70.85
CA SER A 216 -17.13 4.11 71.80
C SER A 216 -18.51 4.52 72.34
N LEU A 217 -19.07 5.66 71.90
CA LEU A 217 -20.35 6.20 72.34
C LEU A 217 -21.38 6.36 71.21
N GLN A 218 -21.00 6.04 69.96
CA GLN A 218 -21.93 6.02 68.84
C GLN A 218 -22.65 4.67 68.88
N PHE A 219 -23.97 4.72 69.13
CA PHE A 219 -24.84 3.58 68.94
C PHE A 219 -25.23 3.56 67.45
N GLU A 220 -24.97 2.44 66.79
CA GLU A 220 -25.28 2.20 65.38
C GLU A 220 -26.60 1.42 65.38
N ASP A 221 -27.68 2.01 64.87
CA ASP A 221 -29.04 1.44 64.83
C ASP A 221 -29.48 1.50 63.36
N CYS A 222 -28.92 0.60 62.56
CA CYS A 222 -28.98 0.68 61.11
C CYS A 222 -30.38 0.40 60.56
N ASN A 223 -31.21 -0.32 61.33
CA ASN A 223 -32.60 -0.64 60.97
C ASN A 223 -33.62 0.33 61.62
N ASP A 224 -33.15 1.41 62.27
CA ASP A 224 -33.92 2.48 62.90
C ASP A 224 -35.00 1.98 63.89
N ASN A 225 -34.77 0.83 64.52
CA ASN A 225 -35.78 0.20 65.38
C ASN A 225 -35.73 0.69 66.84
N GLY A 226 -34.72 1.50 67.19
CA GLY A 226 -34.49 2.05 68.51
C GLY A 226 -33.63 1.16 69.42
N VAL A 227 -33.00 0.12 68.87
CA VAL A 227 -32.06 -0.79 69.55
C VAL A 227 -30.76 -0.79 68.75
N ASP A 228 -29.62 -0.72 69.43
CA ASP A 228 -28.30 -0.75 68.79
C ASP A 228 -28.04 -2.11 68.11
N ASP A 229 -27.35 -2.09 66.98
CA ASP A 229 -27.03 -3.21 66.09
C ASP A 229 -26.38 -4.38 66.85
N SER A 230 -25.43 -4.06 67.74
CA SER A 230 -24.79 -5.07 68.58
C SER A 230 -25.79 -5.77 69.53
N CYS A 231 -26.87 -5.07 69.87
CA CYS A 231 -27.95 -5.52 70.73
C CYS A 231 -29.09 -6.18 69.94
N ASP A 232 -29.26 -5.88 68.66
CA ASP A 232 -30.10 -6.66 67.75
C ASP A 232 -29.51 -8.04 67.42
N ILE A 233 -28.20 -8.09 67.15
CA ILE A 233 -27.48 -9.33 66.87
C ILE A 233 -27.45 -10.21 68.12
N SER A 234 -27.11 -9.66 69.29
CA SER A 234 -27.00 -10.45 70.53
C SER A 234 -28.35 -10.93 71.09
N ASN A 235 -29.45 -10.22 70.84
CA ASN A 235 -30.80 -10.66 71.20
C ASN A 235 -31.44 -11.57 70.12
N GLY A 236 -30.79 -11.74 68.97
CA GLY A 236 -31.22 -12.58 67.85
C GLY A 236 -32.43 -12.00 67.09
N THR A 237 -32.61 -10.69 67.12
CA THR A 237 -33.63 -9.96 66.34
C THR A 237 -33.18 -9.66 64.92
N SER A 238 -31.86 -9.58 64.66
CA SER A 238 -31.25 -9.49 63.32
C SER A 238 -30.15 -10.55 63.11
N GLN A 239 -29.86 -10.89 61.85
CA GLN A 239 -28.77 -11.84 61.50
C GLN A 239 -27.51 -11.07 61.10
N ASP A 240 -26.35 -11.63 61.39
CA ASP A 240 -25.01 -11.15 61.01
C ASP A 240 -24.24 -12.40 60.56
N SER A 241 -24.35 -12.72 59.27
CA SER A 241 -23.87 -13.97 58.69
C SER A 241 -22.36 -13.97 58.47
N ASP A 242 -21.75 -12.80 58.27
CA ASP A 242 -20.32 -12.61 58.07
C ASP A 242 -19.55 -12.22 59.34
N GLU A 243 -20.26 -12.11 60.48
CA GLU A 243 -19.75 -11.81 61.83
C GLU A 243 -19.00 -10.46 61.91
N ASN A 244 -19.36 -9.50 61.06
CA ASN A 244 -18.66 -8.22 60.97
C ASN A 244 -19.19 -7.16 61.95
N GLY A 245 -20.27 -7.46 62.68
CA GLY A 245 -20.88 -6.59 63.69
C GLY A 245 -21.99 -5.67 63.16
N VAL A 246 -22.34 -5.76 61.87
CA VAL A 246 -23.47 -5.04 61.23
C VAL A 246 -24.54 -6.05 60.79
N PRO A 247 -25.84 -5.85 61.08
CA PRO A 247 -26.89 -6.73 60.61
C PRO A 247 -26.93 -6.89 59.08
N ASP A 248 -27.13 -8.12 58.58
CA ASP A 248 -27.22 -8.46 57.14
C ASP A 248 -28.24 -7.57 56.40
N GLU A 249 -29.35 -7.22 57.05
CA GLU A 249 -30.41 -6.36 56.50
C GLU A 249 -29.97 -4.90 56.29
N CYS A 250 -28.83 -4.52 56.84
CA CYS A 250 -28.21 -3.20 56.73
C CYS A 250 -26.96 -3.19 55.84
N GLN A 251 -26.54 -4.35 55.36
CA GLN A 251 -25.41 -4.51 54.45
C GLN A 251 -25.91 -4.63 53.01
N THR A 252 -26.21 -3.50 52.37
CA THR A 252 -26.54 -3.46 50.93
C THR A 252 -25.54 -2.59 50.16
N PHE A 253 -24.45 -3.20 49.71
CA PHE A 253 -23.71 -2.75 48.51
C PHE A 253 -24.00 -3.80 47.43
N ASP A 254 -24.83 -3.43 46.46
CA ASP A 254 -25.25 -4.21 45.28
C ASP A 254 -25.13 -3.26 44.09
N CYS A 255 -23.91 -3.12 43.58
CA CYS A 255 -23.54 -2.13 42.57
C CYS A 255 -24.15 -2.45 41.19
N ASN A 256 -24.38 -3.73 40.90
CA ASN A 256 -24.96 -4.19 39.63
C ASN A 256 -26.50 -4.34 39.70
N GLU A 257 -27.11 -3.98 40.83
CA GLU A 257 -28.55 -4.03 41.13
C GLU A 257 -29.21 -5.41 40.86
N ASN A 258 -28.46 -6.50 41.02
CA ASN A 258 -28.95 -7.84 40.67
C ASN A 258 -29.71 -8.52 41.83
N GLY A 259 -29.71 -7.91 43.02
CA GLY A 259 -30.37 -8.40 44.23
C GLY A 259 -29.51 -9.28 45.14
N THR A 260 -28.23 -9.45 44.82
CA THR A 260 -27.17 -10.06 45.62
C THR A 260 -26.17 -8.96 45.99
N ASN A 261 -25.58 -8.98 47.17
CA ASN A 261 -24.56 -7.96 47.49
C ASN A 261 -23.23 -8.28 46.77
N ASP A 262 -22.40 -7.27 46.55
CA ASP A 262 -21.15 -7.35 45.80
C ASP A 262 -20.20 -8.44 46.33
N GLY A 263 -20.11 -8.55 47.67
CA GLY A 263 -19.28 -9.56 48.33
C GLY A 263 -19.75 -11.00 48.09
N ASP A 264 -21.07 -11.22 48.09
CA ASP A 264 -21.70 -12.49 47.78
C ASP A 264 -21.61 -12.79 46.28
N ASP A 265 -21.72 -11.77 45.42
CA ASP A 265 -21.55 -11.92 43.97
C ASP A 265 -20.15 -12.42 43.60
N ILE A 266 -19.13 -11.86 44.24
CA ILE A 266 -17.73 -12.28 44.07
C ILE A 266 -17.50 -13.67 44.71
N ALA A 267 -18.02 -13.90 45.92
CA ALA A 267 -17.80 -15.15 46.65
C ALA A 267 -18.52 -16.36 46.01
N GLU A 268 -19.70 -16.15 45.44
CA GLU A 268 -20.46 -17.16 44.69
C GLU A 268 -19.97 -17.32 43.25
N GLY A 269 -19.13 -16.41 42.76
CA GLY A 269 -18.57 -16.39 41.41
C GLY A 269 -19.61 -16.04 40.35
N THR A 270 -20.67 -15.31 40.73
CA THR A 270 -21.64 -14.71 39.79
C THR A 270 -21.09 -13.45 39.15
N SER A 271 -20.17 -12.75 39.83
CA SER A 271 -19.34 -11.67 39.29
C SER A 271 -17.85 -11.93 39.52
N SER A 272 -16.99 -11.32 38.69
CA SER A 272 -15.54 -11.42 38.81
C SER A 272 -14.99 -10.21 39.56
N ASP A 273 -13.90 -10.38 40.31
CA ASP A 273 -13.13 -9.31 40.95
C ASP A 273 -11.65 -9.63 40.71
N CYS A 274 -11.16 -9.22 39.56
CA CYS A 274 -9.86 -9.62 39.07
C CYS A 274 -8.72 -8.85 39.74
N ASN A 275 -8.96 -7.59 40.15
CA ASN A 275 -7.99 -6.73 40.83
C ASN A 275 -8.00 -6.93 42.36
N GLY A 276 -9.00 -7.63 42.90
CA GLY A 276 -9.13 -8.04 44.29
C GLY A 276 -9.52 -6.91 45.24
N ASN A 277 -10.20 -5.88 44.74
CA ASN A 277 -10.55 -4.69 45.52
C ASN A 277 -11.90 -4.83 46.26
N GLY A 278 -12.63 -5.93 46.05
CA GLY A 278 -13.92 -6.23 46.65
C GLY A 278 -15.13 -5.61 45.93
N ILE A 279 -14.94 -5.05 44.74
CA ILE A 279 -15.98 -4.52 43.85
C ILE A 279 -15.98 -5.40 42.59
N PRO A 280 -17.15 -5.85 42.09
CA PRO A 280 -17.25 -6.55 40.82
C PRO A 280 -16.64 -5.77 39.65
N ASP A 281 -15.95 -6.48 38.75
CA ASP A 281 -15.30 -5.96 37.54
C ASP A 281 -16.26 -5.08 36.71
N GLU A 282 -17.52 -5.50 36.55
CA GLU A 282 -18.53 -4.73 35.81
C GLU A 282 -18.87 -3.38 36.46
N CYS A 283 -18.72 -3.27 37.78
CA CYS A 283 -18.93 -2.05 38.53
C CYS A 283 -17.69 -1.18 38.53
N ASP A 284 -16.50 -1.77 38.57
CA ASP A 284 -15.24 -1.05 38.42
C ASP A 284 -15.14 -0.34 37.06
N ILE A 285 -15.58 -1.01 35.99
CA ILE A 285 -15.66 -0.43 34.65
C ILE A 285 -16.74 0.68 34.59
N ALA A 286 -17.92 0.44 35.19
CA ALA A 286 -19.03 1.39 35.15
C ALA A 286 -18.74 2.69 35.93
N ASP A 287 -18.04 2.58 37.07
CA ASP A 287 -17.63 3.72 37.90
C ASP A 287 -16.33 4.39 37.41
N GLY A 288 -15.65 3.77 36.43
CA GLY A 288 -14.42 4.26 35.82
C GLY A 288 -13.21 4.18 36.75
N THR A 289 -13.26 3.31 37.77
CA THR A 289 -12.12 2.94 38.60
C THR A 289 -11.17 2.01 37.86
N SER A 290 -11.69 1.24 36.90
CA SER A 290 -10.94 0.47 35.91
C SER A 290 -11.31 0.85 34.48
N SER A 291 -10.37 0.66 33.54
CA SER A 291 -10.60 0.90 32.11
C SER A 291 -10.97 -0.41 31.41
N ASP A 292 -11.78 -0.34 30.36
CA ASP A 292 -12.16 -1.47 29.49
C ASP A 292 -12.16 -0.93 28.05
N CYS A 293 -10.97 -0.82 27.49
CA CYS A 293 -10.74 -0.15 26.21
C CYS A 293 -11.37 -0.91 25.02
N ASP A 294 -11.43 -2.25 25.08
CA ASP A 294 -12.04 -3.09 24.04
C ASP A 294 -13.52 -3.43 24.30
N ASN A 295 -14.07 -2.98 25.43
CA ASN A 295 -15.45 -3.18 25.87
C ASN A 295 -15.86 -4.66 25.98
N ASN A 296 -14.92 -5.52 26.37
CA ASN A 296 -15.17 -6.96 26.50
C ASN A 296 -15.77 -7.33 27.87
N GLY A 297 -15.86 -6.38 28.80
CA GLY A 297 -16.39 -6.56 30.15
C GLY A 297 -15.37 -7.04 31.18
N THR A 298 -14.09 -7.12 30.81
CA THR A 298 -12.96 -7.42 31.69
C THR A 298 -12.06 -6.19 31.79
N PRO A 299 -11.73 -5.70 33.00
CA PRO A 299 -10.80 -4.60 33.17
C PRO A 299 -9.47 -4.82 32.45
N ASP A 300 -8.92 -3.75 31.86
CA ASP A 300 -7.64 -3.72 31.14
C ASP A 300 -6.51 -4.35 31.97
N GLU A 301 -6.41 -4.01 33.26
CA GLU A 301 -5.38 -4.53 34.16
C GLU A 301 -5.51 -6.03 34.48
N CYS A 302 -6.61 -6.64 34.04
CA CYS A 302 -6.96 -8.03 34.28
C CYS A 302 -6.96 -8.88 33.03
N GLN A 303 -6.78 -8.27 31.86
CA GLN A 303 -6.56 -8.99 30.63
C GLN A 303 -5.13 -9.53 30.61
N SER A 304 -4.94 -10.71 30.01
CA SER A 304 -3.68 -11.46 30.09
C SER A 304 -2.78 -11.28 28.87
N ASP A 305 -3.33 -10.66 27.85
CA ASP A 305 -2.77 -10.25 26.57
C ASP A 305 -2.17 -8.84 26.72
N ASP A 306 -1.15 -8.71 27.57
CA ASP A 306 -0.30 -7.51 27.69
C ASP A 306 1.15 -7.97 27.52
N CYS A 307 1.56 -8.11 26.27
CA CYS A 307 2.83 -8.72 25.92
C CYS A 307 4.03 -7.81 26.26
N ASN A 308 3.83 -6.49 26.23
CA ASN A 308 4.85 -5.49 26.54
C ASN A 308 4.86 -5.06 28.02
N ALA A 309 3.91 -5.57 28.81
CA ALA A 309 3.74 -5.34 30.24
C ALA A 309 3.55 -3.86 30.61
N ASN A 310 2.85 -3.10 29.77
CA ASN A 310 2.61 -1.67 29.98
C ASN A 310 1.31 -1.38 30.76
N GLY A 311 0.49 -2.40 31.02
CA GLY A 311 -0.79 -2.31 31.72
C GLY A 311 -2.00 -1.98 30.83
N ILE A 312 -1.83 -2.01 29.51
CA ILE A 312 -2.87 -1.87 28.49
C ILE A 312 -2.87 -3.18 27.67
N PRO A 313 -4.04 -3.81 27.43
CA PRO A 313 -4.11 -4.99 26.59
C PRO A 313 -3.61 -4.71 25.16
N ASP A 314 -2.97 -5.69 24.57
CA ASP A 314 -2.42 -5.74 23.21
C ASP A 314 -3.40 -5.14 22.19
N THR A 315 -4.66 -5.58 22.24
CA THR A 315 -5.73 -5.12 21.34
C THR A 315 -6.00 -3.61 21.44
N CYS A 316 -5.83 -3.04 22.62
CA CYS A 316 -6.04 -1.63 22.88
C CYS A 316 -4.80 -0.79 22.57
N ASP A 317 -3.62 -1.33 22.80
CA ASP A 317 -2.36 -0.74 22.37
C ASP A 317 -2.33 -0.54 20.85
N ILE A 318 -2.81 -1.54 20.11
CA ILE A 318 -2.96 -1.47 18.66
C ILE A 318 -4.05 -0.46 18.26
N ALA A 319 -5.21 -0.49 18.93
CA ALA A 319 -6.35 0.39 18.61
C ALA A 319 -6.05 1.88 18.86
N ASP A 320 -5.30 2.19 19.91
CA ASP A 320 -4.87 3.55 20.26
C ASP A 320 -3.60 4.01 19.50
N GLY A 321 -2.98 3.10 18.75
CA GLY A 321 -1.79 3.34 17.94
C GLY A 321 -0.53 3.60 18.77
N THR A 322 -0.50 3.10 20.01
CA THR A 322 0.70 3.06 20.84
C THR A 322 1.62 1.91 20.45
N SER A 323 1.07 0.87 19.83
CA SER A 323 1.79 -0.26 19.22
C SER A 323 1.36 -0.49 17.76
N GLU A 324 2.26 -1.05 16.95
CA GLU A 324 2.01 -1.45 15.56
C GLU A 324 1.61 -2.95 15.51
N ASP A 325 0.78 -3.33 14.53
CA ASP A 325 0.32 -4.71 14.24
C ASP A 325 0.22 -4.81 12.72
N CYS A 326 1.35 -5.08 12.07
CA CYS A 326 1.48 -4.94 10.63
C CYS A 326 0.91 -6.13 9.84
N ASP A 327 0.78 -7.32 10.46
CA ASP A 327 0.19 -8.51 9.84
C ASP A 327 -1.30 -8.70 10.18
N GLY A 328 -1.79 -7.98 11.19
CA GLY A 328 -3.18 -7.94 11.63
C GLY A 328 -3.59 -9.15 12.44
N ASP A 329 -2.66 -9.83 13.11
CA ASP A 329 -2.94 -11.03 13.89
C ASP A 329 -3.48 -10.72 15.30
N GLY A 330 -3.39 -9.45 15.73
CA GLY A 330 -3.87 -8.96 17.02
C GLY A 330 -2.81 -8.95 18.13
N THR A 331 -1.56 -9.30 17.81
CA THR A 331 -0.38 -9.19 18.66
C THR A 331 0.44 -7.97 18.24
N PRO A 332 0.93 -7.13 19.18
CA PRO A 332 1.84 -6.05 18.85
C PRO A 332 3.16 -6.54 18.24
N ASP A 333 3.66 -5.87 17.20
CA ASP A 333 4.90 -6.23 16.50
C ASP A 333 6.10 -6.35 17.46
N GLU A 334 6.18 -5.50 18.49
CA GLU A 334 7.27 -5.53 19.48
C GLU A 334 7.32 -6.80 20.35
N CYS A 335 6.29 -7.64 20.26
CA CYS A 335 6.14 -8.90 20.96
C CYS A 335 6.33 -10.13 20.06
N GLU A 336 6.63 -9.89 18.79
CA GLU A 336 6.83 -10.91 17.79
C GLU A 336 8.30 -11.11 17.43
N LEU A 337 8.57 -12.10 16.58
CA LEU A 337 9.93 -12.46 16.18
C LEU A 337 10.39 -11.57 15.01
N ASP A 338 11.52 -10.90 15.22
CA ASP A 338 12.34 -10.28 14.19
C ASP A 338 13.66 -11.10 14.12
N SER A 339 13.76 -12.00 13.15
CA SER A 339 14.87 -12.95 13.02
C SER A 339 16.17 -12.28 12.56
N ASP A 340 16.08 -11.18 11.82
CA ASP A 340 17.23 -10.54 11.17
C ASP A 340 17.65 -9.21 11.85
N GLY A 341 16.79 -8.66 12.70
CA GLY A 341 17.03 -7.51 13.56
C GLY A 341 16.89 -6.16 12.85
N ASP A 342 16.18 -6.10 11.71
CA ASP A 342 16.03 -4.89 10.91
C ASP A 342 14.97 -3.89 11.43
N GLY A 343 14.15 -4.33 12.39
CA GLY A 343 13.08 -3.55 13.00
C GLY A 343 11.68 -3.81 12.40
N THR A 344 11.56 -4.71 11.43
CA THR A 344 10.31 -5.30 10.92
C THR A 344 10.22 -6.74 11.41
N ILE A 345 9.04 -7.21 11.81
CA ILE A 345 8.88 -8.60 12.25
C ILE A 345 8.80 -9.55 11.05
N ASP A 346 9.20 -10.81 11.25
CA ASP A 346 9.25 -11.85 10.20
C ASP A 346 7.91 -11.99 9.44
N ASP A 347 6.78 -11.90 10.14
CA ASP A 347 5.44 -12.08 9.56
C ASP A 347 4.94 -10.84 8.77
N CYS A 348 5.63 -9.70 8.96
CA CYS A 348 5.45 -8.47 8.19
C CYS A 348 6.54 -8.23 7.15
N GLU A 349 7.57 -9.07 7.13
CA GLU A 349 8.54 -9.07 6.05
C GLU A 349 7.84 -9.51 4.76
N VAL A 350 7.72 -8.56 3.84
CA VAL A 350 7.41 -8.87 2.46
C VAL A 350 8.60 -9.67 1.90
N PRO A 351 8.39 -10.77 1.16
CA PRO A 351 9.49 -11.45 0.49
C PRO A 351 10.32 -10.41 -0.29
N PRO A 352 11.65 -10.43 -0.16
CA PRO A 352 12.47 -9.36 -0.69
C PRO A 352 12.26 -9.22 -2.19
N ASN A 353 12.03 -8.00 -2.63
CA ASN A 353 11.72 -7.71 -4.03
C ASN A 353 12.85 -8.14 -4.97
N TYR A 354 14.09 -8.08 -4.50
CA TYR A 354 15.29 -8.42 -5.25
C TYR A 354 16.26 -9.29 -4.44
N VAL A 355 16.85 -10.28 -5.09
CA VAL A 355 17.82 -11.21 -4.48
C VAL A 355 19.01 -11.38 -5.42
N ASN A 356 20.21 -11.10 -4.93
CA ASN A 356 21.44 -11.49 -5.62
C ASN A 356 21.65 -13.00 -5.41
N LEU A 357 21.51 -13.79 -6.47
CA LEU A 357 21.58 -15.25 -6.42
C LEU A 357 23.00 -15.77 -6.14
N ASN A 358 24.03 -14.95 -6.39
CA ASN A 358 25.42 -15.31 -6.18
C ASN A 358 25.83 -15.15 -4.72
N SER A 359 25.42 -14.05 -4.07
CA SER A 359 25.77 -13.74 -2.68
C SER A 359 24.71 -14.15 -1.66
N GLY A 360 23.45 -14.30 -2.10
CA GLY A 360 22.28 -14.48 -1.23
C GLY A 360 21.80 -13.19 -0.56
N ALA A 361 22.37 -12.04 -0.90
CA ALA A 361 21.94 -10.75 -0.37
C ALA A 361 20.56 -10.36 -0.94
N THR A 362 19.71 -9.81 -0.09
CA THR A 362 18.33 -9.40 -0.38
C THR A 362 18.22 -7.88 -0.37
N TYR A 363 17.31 -7.33 -1.19
CA TYR A 363 17.14 -5.90 -1.32
C TYR A 363 15.67 -5.55 -1.61
N GLU A 364 15.20 -4.47 -1.00
CA GLU A 364 13.87 -3.91 -1.26
C GLU A 364 13.80 -3.06 -2.53
N PHE A 365 14.92 -2.46 -2.92
CA PHE A 365 14.99 -1.51 -4.03
C PHE A 365 15.96 -1.98 -5.10
N PHE A 366 15.55 -1.81 -6.37
CA PHE A 366 16.38 -2.17 -7.52
C PHE A 366 17.74 -1.50 -7.49
N ASP A 367 17.78 -0.18 -7.24
CA ASP A 367 19.02 0.62 -7.23
C ASP A 367 20.05 0.09 -6.22
N SER A 368 19.60 -0.39 -5.05
CA SER A 368 20.48 -0.98 -4.04
C SER A 368 21.05 -2.32 -4.51
N ALA A 369 20.20 -3.18 -5.10
CA ALA A 369 20.63 -4.46 -5.65
C ALA A 369 21.68 -4.28 -6.75
N ILE A 370 21.50 -3.29 -7.64
CA ILE A 370 22.46 -3.00 -8.72
C ILE A 370 23.75 -2.37 -8.18
N ALA A 371 23.66 -1.49 -7.19
CA ALA A 371 24.83 -0.81 -6.63
C ALA A 371 25.83 -1.79 -5.98
N ASP A 372 25.32 -2.84 -5.35
CA ASP A 372 26.13 -3.86 -4.67
C ASP A 372 26.52 -5.04 -5.58
N ALA A 373 25.95 -5.14 -6.78
CA ALA A 373 26.24 -6.21 -7.72
C ALA A 373 27.64 -6.11 -8.35
N GLU A 374 28.31 -7.24 -8.53
CA GLU A 374 29.59 -7.36 -9.21
C GLU A 374 29.44 -7.92 -10.64
N ASP A 375 30.52 -7.86 -11.45
CA ASP A 375 30.54 -8.48 -12.77
C ASP A 375 30.31 -10.00 -12.68
N GLY A 376 29.29 -10.50 -13.37
CA GLY A 376 28.89 -11.90 -13.40
C GLY A 376 27.82 -12.29 -12.37
N ASP A 377 27.28 -11.33 -11.64
CA ASP A 377 26.16 -11.59 -10.72
C ASP A 377 24.82 -11.77 -11.46
N SER A 378 24.02 -12.71 -10.96
CA SER A 378 22.63 -12.89 -11.34
C SER A 378 21.72 -12.33 -10.23
N ILE A 379 20.82 -11.41 -10.58
CA ILE A 379 19.88 -10.78 -9.66
C ILE A 379 18.46 -11.19 -10.06
N LEU A 380 17.74 -11.83 -9.15
CA LEU A 380 16.33 -12.16 -9.30
C LEU A 380 15.48 -11.02 -8.76
N GLY A 381 14.49 -10.55 -9.52
CA GLY A 381 13.48 -9.59 -9.07
C GLY A 381 12.06 -10.15 -9.24
N LEU A 382 11.18 -9.87 -8.28
CA LEU A 382 9.75 -10.20 -8.43
C LEU A 382 9.12 -9.33 -9.53
N ALA A 383 8.33 -9.95 -10.41
CA ALA A 383 7.78 -9.25 -11.58
C ALA A 383 6.93 -8.02 -11.22
N ASP A 384 6.15 -8.08 -10.12
CA ASP A 384 5.35 -6.95 -9.64
C ASP A 384 6.23 -5.78 -9.16
N ALA A 385 7.33 -6.08 -8.46
CA ALA A 385 8.30 -5.08 -8.03
C ALA A 385 8.98 -4.41 -9.24
N VAL A 386 9.49 -5.21 -10.17
CA VAL A 386 10.11 -4.74 -11.43
C VAL A 386 9.14 -3.88 -12.25
N SER A 387 7.87 -4.28 -12.30
CA SER A 387 6.81 -3.54 -13.01
C SER A 387 6.48 -2.19 -12.36
N SER A 388 6.71 -2.08 -11.05
CA SER A 388 6.47 -0.86 -10.27
C SER A 388 7.63 0.14 -10.31
N GLU A 389 8.81 -0.27 -10.77
CA GLU A 389 9.98 0.59 -10.88
C GLU A 389 9.75 1.74 -11.87
N VAL A 390 10.32 2.91 -11.56
CA VAL A 390 10.30 4.07 -12.47
C VAL A 390 11.49 4.09 -13.42
N SER A 391 12.57 3.40 -13.05
CA SER A 391 13.77 3.25 -13.86
C SER A 391 14.51 1.96 -13.53
N LEU A 392 14.90 1.22 -14.56
CA LEU A 392 15.78 0.05 -14.45
C LEU A 392 17.13 0.42 -15.06
N ASN A 393 18.02 0.96 -14.23
CA ASN A 393 19.37 1.33 -14.63
C ASN A 393 20.38 0.27 -14.18
N PHE A 394 20.88 -0.52 -15.13
CA PHE A 394 21.79 -1.64 -14.89
C PHE A 394 23.23 -1.19 -14.58
N GLY A 395 23.50 0.12 -14.55
CA GLY A 395 24.80 0.66 -14.23
C GLY A 395 25.85 0.31 -15.28
N TYR A 396 27.00 -0.20 -14.81
CA TYR A 396 28.15 -0.51 -15.66
C TYR A 396 28.63 -1.95 -15.57
N ASN A 397 28.16 -2.70 -14.58
CA ASN A 397 28.61 -4.06 -14.32
C ASN A 397 27.91 -5.04 -15.28
N CYS A 398 28.60 -6.12 -15.61
CA CYS A 398 28.07 -7.20 -16.42
C CYS A 398 27.16 -8.11 -15.58
N ILE A 399 25.91 -7.70 -15.38
CA ILE A 399 24.94 -8.48 -14.59
C ILE A 399 23.90 -9.17 -15.46
N GLU A 400 23.37 -10.26 -14.94
CA GLU A 400 22.15 -10.89 -15.44
C GLU A 400 21.01 -10.54 -14.49
N PHE A 401 20.03 -9.77 -14.95
CA PHE A 401 18.83 -9.49 -14.17
C PHE A 401 17.69 -10.39 -14.67
N ILE A 402 17.02 -11.08 -13.75
CA ILE A 402 15.94 -12.02 -14.04
C ILE A 402 14.68 -11.51 -13.36
N ALA A 403 13.64 -11.16 -14.13
CA ALA A 403 12.32 -10.93 -13.59
C ALA A 403 11.54 -12.25 -13.52
N SER A 404 11.16 -12.64 -12.31
CA SER A 404 10.41 -13.88 -12.04
C SER A 404 8.94 -13.71 -12.40
N GLY A 405 8.61 -13.86 -13.68
CA GLY A 405 7.24 -13.78 -14.22
C GLY A 405 7.09 -12.71 -15.31
N SER A 406 5.87 -12.56 -15.82
CA SER A 406 5.57 -11.54 -16.83
C SER A 406 5.67 -10.12 -16.27
N VAL A 407 6.33 -9.23 -17.01
CA VAL A 407 6.55 -7.83 -16.63
C VAL A 407 5.72 -6.91 -17.53
N VAL A 408 5.05 -5.93 -16.92
CA VAL A 408 4.43 -4.80 -17.62
C VAL A 408 4.97 -3.53 -16.99
N THR A 409 5.90 -2.85 -17.65
CA THR A 409 6.64 -1.75 -17.04
C THR A 409 6.63 -0.49 -17.89
N THR A 410 6.50 0.66 -17.21
CA THR A 410 6.70 1.99 -17.80
C THR A 410 8.11 2.54 -17.52
N ALA A 411 8.95 1.74 -16.85
CA ALA A 411 10.29 2.13 -16.44
C ALA A 411 11.18 2.46 -17.63
N SER A 412 11.97 3.54 -17.52
CA SER A 412 13.08 3.71 -18.44
C SER A 412 14.17 2.67 -18.14
N ILE A 413 14.56 1.89 -19.14
CA ILE A 413 15.59 0.86 -19.06
C ILE A 413 16.88 1.39 -19.69
N ASP A 414 17.93 1.52 -18.89
CA ASP A 414 19.28 1.82 -19.36
C ASP A 414 20.17 0.59 -19.09
N LEU A 415 20.54 -0.11 -20.17
CA LEU A 415 21.30 -1.35 -20.10
C LEU A 415 22.81 -1.09 -19.97
N ALA A 416 23.51 -1.98 -19.28
CA ALA A 416 24.97 -2.01 -19.20
C ALA A 416 25.59 -2.66 -20.47
N PRO A 417 26.89 -2.41 -20.80
CA PRO A 417 27.55 -2.91 -22.01
C PRO A 417 27.54 -4.43 -22.25
N CYS A 418 27.21 -5.20 -21.23
CA CYS A 418 27.21 -6.65 -21.17
C CYS A 418 26.04 -7.16 -20.30
N GLY A 419 25.13 -6.27 -19.93
CA GLY A 419 24.00 -6.59 -19.07
C GLY A 419 22.89 -7.29 -19.85
N SER A 420 22.24 -8.25 -19.22
CA SER A 420 21.04 -8.89 -19.73
C SER A 420 19.85 -8.63 -18.82
N PHE A 421 18.69 -8.40 -19.42
CA PHE A 421 17.41 -8.39 -18.75
C PHE A 421 16.59 -9.58 -19.27
N ASN A 422 16.42 -10.60 -18.43
CA ASN A 422 15.66 -11.80 -18.74
C ASN A 422 14.30 -11.75 -18.02
N ILE A 423 13.21 -12.02 -18.73
CA ILE A 423 11.85 -12.02 -18.22
C ILE A 423 11.30 -13.45 -18.33
N GLU A 424 11.06 -14.12 -17.20
CA GLU A 424 10.52 -15.49 -17.14
C GLU A 424 9.01 -15.51 -17.43
N GLY A 425 8.61 -14.97 -18.58
CA GLY A 425 7.23 -14.81 -19.01
C GLY A 425 7.11 -13.90 -20.23
N THR A 426 6.06 -13.09 -20.27
CA THR A 426 5.85 -12.06 -21.30
C THR A 426 6.38 -10.71 -20.81
N GLY A 427 7.12 -9.98 -21.63
CA GLY A 427 7.61 -8.63 -21.33
C GLY A 427 6.89 -7.57 -22.15
N PHE A 428 6.14 -6.68 -21.51
CA PHE A 428 5.59 -5.47 -22.11
C PHE A 428 6.33 -4.25 -21.56
N ILE A 429 7.12 -3.60 -22.41
CA ILE A 429 7.99 -2.47 -22.03
C ILE A 429 7.47 -1.21 -22.71
N ASP A 430 6.79 -0.37 -21.92
CA ASP A 430 6.22 0.91 -22.35
C ASP A 430 7.20 2.09 -22.11
N GLY A 431 8.24 1.85 -21.33
CA GLY A 431 9.31 2.82 -21.10
C GLY A 431 10.36 2.88 -22.20
N ASN A 432 11.26 3.86 -22.09
CA ASN A 432 12.38 3.98 -23.03
C ASN A 432 13.44 2.92 -22.76
N VAL A 433 13.96 2.28 -23.80
CA VAL A 433 15.06 1.31 -23.70
C VAL A 433 16.30 1.87 -24.36
N ARG A 434 17.44 1.83 -23.69
CA ARG A 434 18.71 2.34 -24.24
C ARG A 434 19.85 1.37 -23.94
N THR A 435 20.53 0.91 -24.99
CA THR A 435 21.79 0.15 -24.85
C THR A 435 22.89 1.03 -24.30
N ALA A 436 23.94 0.46 -23.70
CA ALA A 436 25.12 1.22 -23.31
C ALA A 436 25.84 1.86 -24.51
N ALA A 437 26.89 2.67 -24.24
CA ALA A 437 27.67 3.32 -25.29
C ALA A 437 28.55 2.36 -26.13
N SER A 438 28.62 1.08 -25.78
CA SER A 438 29.39 0.03 -26.44
C SER A 438 28.95 -1.34 -25.94
N GLY A 439 29.44 -2.41 -26.57
CA GLY A 439 29.21 -3.78 -26.11
C GLY A 439 27.84 -4.32 -26.55
N THR A 440 27.45 -5.46 -26.01
CA THR A 440 26.22 -6.18 -26.32
C THR A 440 25.36 -6.26 -25.08
N SER A 441 24.22 -5.58 -25.11
CA SER A 441 23.17 -5.72 -24.09
C SER A 441 22.08 -6.66 -24.59
N ARG A 442 21.38 -7.33 -23.67
CA ARG A 442 20.33 -8.29 -24.03
C ARG A 442 19.01 -7.98 -23.33
N ILE A 443 17.90 -8.18 -24.04
CA ILE A 443 16.58 -8.30 -23.43
C ILE A 443 15.94 -9.59 -23.94
N GLU A 444 15.62 -10.49 -23.02
CA GLU A 444 15.08 -11.81 -23.34
C GLU A 444 13.76 -11.99 -22.59
N ALA A 445 12.79 -12.66 -23.23
CA ALA A 445 11.55 -13.06 -22.58
C ALA A 445 11.22 -14.50 -22.98
N ASP A 446 10.70 -15.30 -22.05
CA ASP A 446 10.35 -16.69 -22.35
C ASP A 446 9.24 -16.77 -23.41
N ASP A 447 8.19 -15.96 -23.31
CA ASP A 447 7.00 -16.08 -24.16
C ASP A 447 6.99 -15.07 -25.30
N PHE A 448 6.85 -13.78 -25.01
CA PHE A 448 6.75 -12.71 -26.01
C PHE A 448 7.34 -11.43 -25.44
N LEU A 449 7.92 -10.60 -26.30
CA LEU A 449 8.54 -9.33 -25.92
C LEU A 449 7.99 -8.21 -26.77
N GLU A 450 7.44 -7.18 -26.14
CA GLU A 450 6.86 -6.02 -26.81
C GLU A 450 7.48 -4.73 -26.28
N PHE A 451 7.95 -3.89 -27.20
CA PHE A 451 8.33 -2.52 -26.94
C PHE A 451 7.19 -1.61 -27.43
N ASP A 452 6.31 -1.23 -26.51
CA ASP A 452 5.03 -0.56 -26.77
C ASP A 452 5.22 0.82 -27.43
N ALA A 453 4.17 1.28 -28.12
CA ALA A 453 4.07 2.54 -28.83
C ALA A 453 4.52 3.78 -28.04
N SER A 454 4.37 3.81 -26.71
CA SER A 454 4.75 4.99 -25.92
C SER A 454 6.24 5.07 -25.61
N GLY A 455 6.94 3.94 -25.70
CA GLY A 455 8.38 3.80 -25.50
C GLY A 455 9.22 4.10 -26.74
N MET A 456 10.53 4.34 -26.52
CA MET A 456 11.52 4.41 -27.60
C MET A 456 12.68 3.47 -27.30
N VAL A 457 13.01 2.62 -28.27
CA VAL A 457 14.22 1.80 -28.24
C VAL A 457 15.35 2.55 -28.93
N THR A 458 16.48 2.73 -28.24
CA THR A 458 17.68 3.36 -28.78
C THR A 458 18.88 2.42 -28.69
N VAL A 459 19.32 1.91 -29.84
CA VAL A 459 20.61 1.25 -29.97
C VAL A 459 21.66 2.34 -30.21
N ARG A 460 22.48 2.62 -29.19
CA ARG A 460 23.53 3.66 -29.25
C ARG A 460 24.64 3.27 -30.23
N THR A 461 25.39 4.27 -30.69
CA THR A 461 26.46 4.13 -31.70
C THR A 461 27.47 3.04 -31.33
N GLY A 462 27.68 2.05 -32.20
CA GLY A 462 28.66 0.98 -32.00
C GLY A 462 28.32 -0.02 -30.89
N SER A 463 27.10 0.00 -30.37
CA SER A 463 26.58 -1.00 -29.42
C SER A 463 25.64 -1.97 -30.11
N THR A 464 25.42 -3.13 -29.49
CA THR A 464 24.48 -4.14 -29.92
C THR A 464 23.36 -4.28 -28.89
N LEU A 465 22.11 -4.34 -29.36
CA LEU A 465 20.99 -4.86 -28.60
C LEU A 465 20.62 -6.22 -29.19
N GLU A 466 20.72 -7.28 -28.39
CA GLU A 466 20.15 -8.59 -28.72
C GLU A 466 18.78 -8.68 -28.04
N VAL A 467 17.75 -9.03 -28.82
CA VAL A 467 16.42 -9.36 -28.31
C VAL A 467 16.06 -10.79 -28.66
N SER A 468 15.39 -11.49 -27.74
CA SER A 468 14.85 -12.81 -28.06
C SER A 468 13.62 -13.13 -27.25
N ALA A 469 12.65 -13.77 -27.91
CA ALA A 469 11.51 -14.39 -27.25
C ALA A 469 10.95 -15.54 -28.10
N LEU A 470 10.35 -16.55 -27.48
CA LEU A 470 9.86 -17.73 -28.23
C LEU A 470 8.75 -17.36 -29.23
N GLY A 471 7.86 -16.46 -28.85
CA GLY A 471 6.75 -15.92 -29.63
C GLY A 471 7.13 -14.72 -30.52
N GLY A 472 8.38 -14.27 -30.47
CA GLY A 472 8.89 -13.12 -31.22
C GLY A 472 8.99 -11.83 -30.41
N SER A 473 9.67 -10.84 -30.98
CA SER A 473 9.90 -9.53 -30.38
C SER A 473 9.29 -8.42 -31.25
N ASP A 474 8.23 -7.77 -30.78
CA ASP A 474 7.56 -6.67 -31.49
C ASP A 474 8.03 -5.29 -31.00
N PHE A 475 8.23 -4.39 -31.95
CA PHE A 475 8.64 -3.01 -31.78
C PHE A 475 7.53 -2.09 -32.32
N GLU A 476 6.51 -1.83 -31.50
CA GLU A 476 5.38 -0.95 -31.81
C GLU A 476 5.73 0.54 -31.67
N GLY A 477 6.68 0.85 -30.78
CA GLY A 477 7.22 2.18 -30.57
C GLY A 477 8.15 2.70 -31.66
N THR A 478 8.92 3.73 -31.30
CA THR A 478 10.00 4.22 -32.16
C THR A 478 11.29 3.49 -31.85
N THR A 479 11.89 2.86 -32.86
CA THR A 479 13.20 2.21 -32.75
C THR A 479 14.24 3.02 -33.50
N ILE A 480 15.34 3.38 -32.83
CA ILE A 480 16.45 4.12 -33.42
C ILE A 480 17.73 3.31 -33.28
N ILE A 481 18.23 2.82 -34.41
CA ILE A 481 19.55 2.20 -34.52
C ILE A 481 20.53 3.26 -35.00
N ARG A 482 21.37 3.76 -34.09
CA ARG A 482 22.34 4.82 -34.39
C ARG A 482 23.52 4.28 -35.20
N ASN A 483 24.39 5.18 -35.65
CA ASN A 483 25.50 4.86 -36.55
C ASN A 483 26.34 3.68 -36.03
N GLY A 484 26.50 2.64 -36.83
CA GLY A 484 27.24 1.42 -36.48
C GLY A 484 26.65 0.58 -35.36
N GLY A 485 25.43 0.90 -34.87
CA GLY A 485 24.71 0.10 -33.90
C GLY A 485 24.08 -1.13 -34.56
N VAL A 486 23.88 -2.18 -33.78
CA VAL A 486 23.29 -3.44 -34.24
C VAL A 486 22.05 -3.77 -33.40
N LEU A 487 20.90 -3.92 -34.03
CA LEU A 487 19.75 -4.60 -33.43
C LEU A 487 19.74 -6.03 -33.96
N SER A 488 19.87 -7.00 -33.06
CA SER A 488 19.82 -8.43 -33.40
C SER A 488 18.61 -9.06 -32.74
N GLY A 489 17.76 -9.75 -33.50
CA GLY A 489 16.60 -10.46 -32.97
C GLY A 489 16.57 -11.92 -33.40
N TYR A 490 16.35 -12.83 -32.45
CA TYR A 490 16.25 -14.25 -32.71
C TYR A 490 15.02 -14.84 -32.02
N ALA A 491 14.30 -15.72 -32.72
CA ALA A 491 13.17 -16.46 -32.17
C ALA A 491 13.22 -17.92 -32.60
N ALA A 492 12.96 -18.85 -31.66
CA ALA A 492 12.95 -20.29 -31.95
C ALA A 492 11.62 -20.78 -32.55
N GLY A 493 10.55 -19.98 -32.51
CA GLY A 493 9.19 -20.38 -32.90
C GLY A 493 8.34 -19.29 -33.56
N GLY A 494 8.94 -18.15 -33.93
CA GLY A 494 8.25 -16.98 -34.49
C GLY A 494 9.22 -16.07 -35.26
N PHE A 495 8.88 -14.80 -35.39
CA PHE A 495 9.73 -13.80 -36.03
C PHE A 495 10.79 -13.31 -35.05
N GLY A 496 12.03 -13.14 -35.52
CA GLY A 496 13.10 -12.60 -34.67
C GLY A 496 12.85 -11.15 -34.28
N VAL A 497 12.33 -10.37 -35.23
CA VAL A 497 11.93 -8.97 -35.04
C VAL A 497 10.64 -8.71 -35.83
N GLU A 498 9.62 -8.17 -35.17
CA GLU A 498 8.50 -7.51 -35.83
C GLU A 498 8.61 -6.00 -35.61
N ASN A 499 8.48 -5.22 -36.68
CA ASN A 499 8.35 -3.77 -36.59
C ASN A 499 6.91 -3.39 -36.95
N SER A 500 6.04 -3.26 -35.96
CA SER A 500 4.71 -2.67 -36.09
C SER A 500 4.72 -1.13 -35.95
N GLY A 501 5.80 -0.58 -35.41
CA GLY A 501 6.03 0.84 -35.18
C GLY A 501 6.85 1.56 -36.25
N THR A 502 7.75 2.43 -35.83
CA THR A 502 8.68 3.14 -36.74
C THR A 502 10.13 2.87 -36.40
N MET A 503 10.86 2.26 -37.33
CA MET A 503 12.29 2.00 -37.20
C MET A 503 13.12 2.99 -38.04
N TYR A 504 14.16 3.54 -37.44
CA TYR A 504 15.17 4.38 -38.09
C TYR A 504 16.53 3.72 -37.98
N MET A 505 17.09 3.32 -39.13
CA MET A 505 18.47 2.86 -39.22
C MET A 505 19.32 4.01 -39.74
N MET A 506 20.30 4.45 -38.94
CA MET A 506 21.24 5.50 -39.32
C MET A 506 22.44 4.92 -40.10
N ASP A 507 23.31 5.79 -40.62
CA ASP A 507 24.50 5.40 -41.39
C ASP A 507 25.28 4.24 -40.74
N GLY A 508 25.47 3.14 -41.48
CA GLY A 508 26.19 1.95 -41.00
C GLY A 508 25.48 1.13 -39.92
N ALA A 509 24.22 1.41 -39.58
CA ALA A 509 23.43 0.57 -38.69
C ALA A 509 23.14 -0.81 -39.31
N THR A 510 23.00 -1.82 -38.45
CA THR A 510 22.64 -3.18 -38.84
C THR A 510 21.37 -3.62 -38.13
N LEU A 511 20.43 -4.15 -38.90
CA LEU A 511 19.35 -5.01 -38.40
C LEU A 511 19.72 -6.45 -38.75
N GLU A 512 19.85 -7.30 -37.75
CA GLU A 512 20.17 -8.73 -37.88
C GLU A 512 19.01 -9.55 -37.33
N CYS A 513 18.43 -10.40 -38.14
CA CYS A 513 17.30 -11.25 -37.76
C CYS A 513 17.30 -12.48 -38.66
N ASP A 514 16.77 -13.63 -38.20
CA ASP A 514 16.59 -14.76 -39.12
C ASP A 514 15.41 -14.48 -40.07
N ASP A 515 14.26 -14.11 -39.50
CA ASP A 515 13.06 -13.66 -40.22
C ASP A 515 12.52 -12.39 -39.54
N ALA A 516 12.51 -11.26 -40.25
CA ALA A 516 11.87 -10.03 -39.83
C ALA A 516 10.52 -9.80 -40.51
N GLN A 517 9.61 -9.21 -39.77
CA GLN A 517 8.37 -8.64 -40.32
C GLN A 517 8.35 -7.13 -40.18
N ASN A 518 7.80 -6.47 -41.19
CA ASN A 518 7.47 -5.07 -41.12
C ASN A 518 5.97 -4.87 -41.41
N SER A 519 5.23 -4.44 -40.39
CA SER A 519 3.83 -4.01 -40.45
C SER A 519 3.68 -2.51 -40.21
N GLY A 520 4.75 -1.84 -39.74
CA GLY A 520 4.88 -0.40 -39.61
C GLY A 520 5.79 0.22 -40.68
N THR A 521 6.66 1.16 -40.27
CA THR A 521 7.57 1.87 -41.18
C THR A 521 9.04 1.63 -40.84
N ILE A 522 9.83 1.13 -41.80
CA ILE A 522 11.29 1.09 -41.71
C ILE A 522 11.87 2.21 -42.57
N ASN A 523 12.75 3.03 -42.00
CA ASN A 523 13.58 4.00 -42.71
C ASN A 523 15.04 3.57 -42.62
N ALA A 524 15.53 2.94 -43.69
CA ALA A 524 16.79 2.20 -43.66
C ALA A 524 17.87 2.77 -44.58
N GLN A 525 19.08 2.78 -44.04
CA GLN A 525 20.37 2.80 -44.73
C GLN A 525 21.31 1.90 -43.91
N GLY A 526 22.40 1.41 -44.50
CA GLY A 526 23.27 0.44 -43.83
C GLY A 526 22.95 -1.00 -44.23
N THR A 527 22.80 -1.91 -43.27
CA THR A 527 22.68 -3.35 -43.55
C THR A 527 21.45 -3.98 -42.88
N VAL A 528 20.70 -4.79 -43.61
CA VAL A 528 19.72 -5.75 -43.10
C VAL A 528 20.25 -7.15 -43.39
N ILE A 529 20.23 -8.04 -42.40
CA ILE A 529 20.66 -9.44 -42.51
C ILE A 529 19.49 -10.29 -42.03
N GLY A 530 19.03 -11.22 -42.87
CA GLY A 530 17.81 -11.99 -42.64
C GLY A 530 16.83 -11.89 -43.78
N ASN A 531 15.80 -12.73 -43.78
CA ASN A 531 14.66 -12.50 -44.64
C ASN A 531 13.80 -11.37 -44.08
N LEU A 532 13.20 -10.55 -44.96
CA LEU A 532 12.27 -9.49 -44.58
C LEU A 532 10.93 -9.68 -45.28
N ALA A 533 9.87 -9.83 -44.50
CA ALA A 533 8.49 -9.76 -44.97
C ALA A 533 7.92 -8.36 -44.69
N ASN A 534 7.84 -7.52 -45.72
CA ASN A 534 7.14 -6.24 -45.66
C ASN A 534 5.64 -6.48 -45.93
N THR A 535 4.86 -6.59 -44.87
CA THR A 535 3.43 -6.95 -44.92
C THR A 535 2.58 -5.86 -45.59
N GLY A 536 1.30 -6.13 -45.85
CA GLY A 536 0.41 -5.23 -46.61
C GLY A 536 0.26 -3.81 -46.04
N ASP A 537 0.38 -3.65 -44.73
CA ASP A 537 0.35 -2.34 -44.06
C ASP A 537 1.77 -1.72 -43.90
N GLY A 538 2.80 -2.51 -44.19
CA GLY A 538 4.21 -2.17 -44.03
C GLY A 538 4.75 -1.22 -45.10
N THR A 539 5.59 -0.27 -44.67
CA THR A 539 6.36 0.62 -45.54
C THR A 539 7.86 0.47 -45.28
N ALA A 540 8.64 0.12 -46.30
CA ALA A 540 10.09 0.00 -46.23
C ALA A 540 10.78 1.05 -47.13
N ASN A 541 11.46 1.99 -46.50
CA ASN A 541 12.09 3.13 -47.16
C ASN A 541 13.61 2.97 -47.19
N GLY A 542 14.19 2.79 -48.38
CA GLY A 542 15.63 2.97 -48.63
C GLY A 542 15.95 4.46 -48.72
N VAL A 543 16.45 5.05 -47.62
CA VAL A 543 16.72 6.50 -47.54
C VAL A 543 18.12 6.90 -48.04
N ALA A 544 18.99 5.92 -48.27
CA ALA A 544 20.31 6.00 -48.88
C ALA A 544 20.73 4.57 -49.30
N ASP A 545 22.03 4.32 -49.49
CA ASP A 545 22.54 2.99 -49.77
C ASP A 545 22.15 1.99 -48.67
N LEU A 546 21.48 0.92 -49.09
CA LEU A 546 20.99 -0.15 -48.23
C LEU A 546 21.47 -1.49 -48.80
N VAL A 547 22.08 -2.31 -47.96
CA VAL A 547 22.41 -3.70 -48.29
C VAL A 547 21.48 -4.60 -47.49
N HIS A 548 20.76 -5.48 -48.16
CA HIS A 548 19.93 -6.51 -47.53
C HIS A 548 20.48 -7.87 -47.92
N ILE A 549 20.82 -8.71 -46.97
CA ILE A 549 21.33 -10.06 -47.18
C ILE A 549 20.26 -11.05 -46.72
N GLY A 550 19.59 -11.68 -47.67
CA GLY A 550 18.39 -12.49 -47.44
C GLY A 550 17.32 -12.17 -48.48
N ASP A 551 16.17 -12.83 -48.38
CA ASP A 551 15.06 -12.66 -49.32
C ASP A 551 14.12 -11.54 -48.85
N LEU A 552 13.56 -10.80 -49.82
CA LEU A 552 12.54 -9.78 -49.56
C LEU A 552 11.20 -10.22 -50.14
N VAL A 553 10.18 -10.32 -49.27
CA VAL A 553 8.78 -10.44 -49.68
C VAL A 553 8.08 -9.11 -49.39
N ASN A 554 7.57 -8.45 -50.42
CA ASN A 554 6.90 -7.16 -50.31
C ASN A 554 5.42 -7.28 -50.65
N ASP A 555 4.55 -7.35 -49.65
CA ASP A 555 3.10 -7.18 -49.79
C ASP A 555 2.65 -5.72 -49.61
N GLY A 556 3.47 -4.89 -48.96
CA GLY A 556 3.22 -3.47 -48.69
C GLY A 556 3.88 -2.52 -49.70
N THR A 557 4.49 -1.45 -49.19
CA THR A 557 5.18 -0.44 -50.03
C THR A 557 6.69 -0.43 -49.77
N VAL A 558 7.49 -0.49 -50.83
CA VAL A 558 8.93 -0.21 -50.79
C VAL A 558 9.20 1.09 -51.54
N ASN A 559 9.80 2.07 -50.87
CA ASN A 559 10.24 3.32 -51.49
C ASN A 559 11.77 3.37 -51.50
N ILE A 560 12.35 3.70 -52.65
CA ILE A 560 13.77 3.99 -52.79
C ILE A 560 13.88 5.49 -53.03
N TYR A 561 14.32 6.23 -52.02
CA TYR A 561 14.40 7.69 -52.10
C TYR A 561 15.66 8.18 -52.83
N ARG A 562 16.78 7.47 -52.65
CA ARG A 562 18.09 7.76 -53.27
C ARG A 562 19.08 6.63 -52.98
N GLY A 563 20.15 6.56 -53.77
CA GLY A 563 21.17 5.53 -53.61
C GLY A 563 20.71 4.18 -54.14
N VAL A 564 21.43 3.14 -53.75
CA VAL A 564 21.20 1.78 -54.23
C VAL A 564 20.70 0.88 -53.11
N TYR A 565 19.51 0.31 -53.29
CA TYR A 565 19.07 -0.85 -52.53
C TYR A 565 19.68 -2.10 -53.16
N THR A 566 20.73 -2.63 -52.55
CA THR A 566 21.32 -3.92 -52.92
C THR A 566 20.72 -5.06 -52.11
N LEU A 567 19.92 -5.91 -52.76
CA LEU A 567 19.40 -7.16 -52.22
C LEU A 567 20.28 -8.34 -52.65
N VAL A 568 20.85 -9.04 -51.67
CA VAL A 568 21.60 -10.28 -51.84
C VAL A 568 20.68 -11.45 -51.51
N GLY A 569 19.74 -11.72 -52.41
CA GLY A 569 18.70 -12.73 -52.30
C GLY A 569 17.66 -12.57 -53.41
N ASP A 570 16.53 -13.26 -53.26
CA ASP A 570 15.38 -13.16 -54.16
C ASP A 570 14.39 -12.08 -53.70
N LEU A 571 13.72 -11.44 -54.66
CA LEU A 571 12.66 -10.46 -54.41
C LEU A 571 11.32 -10.99 -54.92
N THR A 572 10.34 -11.11 -54.03
CA THR A 572 8.93 -11.29 -54.39
C THR A 572 8.16 -10.02 -54.08
N ASN A 573 7.59 -9.39 -55.11
CA ASN A 573 6.72 -8.24 -54.98
C ASN A 573 5.26 -8.66 -55.20
N ASN A 574 4.44 -8.42 -54.19
CA ASN A 574 2.96 -8.54 -54.14
C ASN A 574 2.28 -7.20 -53.84
N GLY A 575 3.07 -6.15 -53.54
CA GLY A 575 2.62 -4.80 -53.23
C GLY A 575 3.12 -3.77 -54.24
N THR A 576 3.72 -2.70 -53.74
CA THR A 576 4.18 -1.55 -54.54
C THR A 576 5.67 -1.28 -54.33
N ILE A 577 6.42 -1.10 -55.40
CA ILE A 577 7.81 -0.62 -55.39
C ILE A 577 7.88 0.72 -56.12
N ILE A 578 8.47 1.73 -55.50
CA ILE A 578 8.60 3.09 -56.04
C ILE A 578 10.06 3.57 -55.97
N GLY A 579 10.60 3.99 -57.11
CA GLY A 579 11.77 4.88 -57.18
C GLY A 579 11.30 6.32 -57.07
N GLU A 580 11.42 6.92 -55.89
CA GLU A 580 10.83 8.22 -55.58
C GLU A 580 11.63 9.39 -56.20
N ILE A 581 10.93 10.32 -56.85
CA ILE A 581 11.58 11.55 -57.32
C ILE A 581 11.48 12.57 -56.18
N ASP A 582 12.60 12.79 -55.47
CA ASP A 582 12.66 13.84 -54.44
C ASP A 582 12.51 15.22 -55.10
N THR A 583 11.27 15.73 -55.10
CA THR A 583 10.92 17.06 -55.64
C THR A 583 10.84 18.14 -54.55
N ASP A 584 11.18 17.80 -53.29
CA ASP A 584 10.96 18.67 -52.15
C ASP A 584 12.03 19.78 -52.07
N PRO A 585 11.65 21.07 -52.02
CA PRO A 585 12.59 22.18 -51.99
C PRO A 585 13.29 22.27 -50.63
N GLY A 586 14.45 21.61 -50.47
CA GLY A 586 15.28 21.72 -49.27
C GLY A 586 16.21 20.54 -48.96
N ARG A 587 16.08 19.41 -49.67
CA ARG A 587 17.01 18.27 -49.59
C ARG A 587 17.90 18.28 -50.83
N SER A 588 19.21 18.10 -50.64
CA SER A 588 20.23 18.66 -51.55
C SER A 588 20.79 17.74 -52.64
N THR A 589 20.07 16.71 -53.11
CA THR A 589 20.47 15.95 -54.31
C THR A 589 19.26 15.27 -54.96
N GLU A 590 18.95 15.64 -56.19
CA GLU A 590 18.07 14.96 -57.16
C GLU A 590 18.46 13.48 -57.32
N THR A 591 17.57 12.63 -57.85
CA THR A 591 17.89 11.25 -58.30
C THR A 591 19.20 11.29 -59.11
N GLN A 592 20.14 10.37 -58.85
CA GLN A 592 21.47 10.35 -59.48
C GLN A 592 21.64 9.13 -60.39
N PRO A 593 22.45 9.22 -61.46
CA PRO A 593 22.77 8.07 -62.30
C PRO A 593 23.30 6.90 -61.46
N GLY A 594 22.62 5.76 -61.53
CA GLY A 594 22.99 4.55 -60.79
C GLY A 594 22.06 4.21 -59.64
N ASP A 595 21.22 5.15 -59.19
CA ASP A 595 20.19 4.92 -58.17
C ASP A 595 19.23 3.80 -58.60
N GLY A 596 18.70 3.06 -57.63
CA GLY A 596 17.71 2.02 -57.87
C GLY A 596 17.94 0.77 -57.04
N MET A 597 17.60 -0.38 -57.62
CA MET A 597 17.63 -1.65 -56.91
C MET A 597 18.50 -2.66 -57.65
N ASN A 598 19.40 -3.30 -56.91
CA ASN A 598 20.27 -4.37 -57.39
C ASN A 598 19.89 -5.66 -56.67
N ILE A 599 19.35 -6.63 -57.40
CA ILE A 599 18.89 -7.92 -56.88
C ILE A 599 19.85 -8.99 -57.37
N SER A 600 20.55 -9.67 -56.46
CA SER A 600 21.48 -10.73 -56.87
C SER A 600 20.77 -11.99 -57.35
N GLY A 601 19.58 -12.27 -56.81
CA GLY A 601 18.72 -13.39 -57.15
C GLY A 601 17.66 -13.04 -58.20
N SER A 602 16.55 -13.77 -58.18
CA SER A 602 15.41 -13.57 -59.08
C SER A 602 14.46 -12.47 -58.58
N PHE A 603 13.75 -11.86 -59.52
CA PHE A 603 12.68 -10.91 -59.24
C PHE A 603 11.35 -11.47 -59.75
N THR A 604 10.39 -11.62 -58.84
CA THR A 604 9.02 -12.03 -59.17
C THR A 604 8.03 -10.94 -58.76
N ALA A 605 7.13 -10.54 -59.65
CA ALA A 605 6.07 -9.57 -59.38
C ALA A 605 4.70 -10.14 -59.71
N GLY A 606 3.75 -10.06 -58.77
CA GLY A 606 2.38 -10.55 -58.96
C GLY A 606 1.52 -9.66 -59.86
N ALA A 607 0.36 -10.17 -60.26
CA ALA A 607 -0.50 -9.51 -61.25
C ALA A 607 -1.18 -8.21 -60.81
N GLY A 608 -1.42 -8.05 -59.51
CA GLY A 608 -2.01 -6.82 -58.93
C GLY A 608 -0.99 -5.81 -58.41
N THR A 609 0.30 -6.00 -58.72
CA THR A 609 1.39 -5.26 -58.08
C THR A 609 1.78 -4.02 -58.86
N SER A 610 2.54 -3.13 -58.22
CA SER A 610 3.06 -1.92 -58.84
C SER A 610 4.58 -1.87 -58.83
N LEU A 611 5.15 -1.39 -59.94
CA LEU A 611 6.57 -1.11 -60.12
C LEU A 611 6.71 0.23 -60.84
N ILE A 612 7.12 1.27 -60.10
CA ILE A 612 7.09 2.65 -60.55
C ILE A 612 8.48 3.27 -60.38
N MET A 613 9.18 3.52 -61.48
CA MET A 613 10.51 4.14 -61.56
C MET A 613 10.52 5.26 -62.63
N PRO A 614 9.90 6.42 -62.35
CA PRO A 614 9.55 7.42 -63.35
C PRO A 614 10.70 8.38 -63.76
N HIS A 615 11.97 7.96 -63.64
CA HIS A 615 13.15 8.80 -63.90
C HIS A 615 14.24 8.03 -64.64
N GLU A 616 14.96 8.70 -65.55
CA GLU A 616 16.01 8.12 -66.41
C GLU A 616 17.25 7.59 -65.69
N TYR A 617 17.34 7.84 -64.38
CA TYR A 617 18.47 7.42 -63.55
C TYR A 617 18.13 6.24 -62.65
N TRP A 618 16.85 5.86 -62.59
CA TRP A 618 16.43 4.65 -61.92
C TRP A 618 16.83 3.43 -62.73
N ALA A 619 17.37 2.45 -62.03
CA ALA A 619 17.72 1.17 -62.61
C ALA A 619 17.30 0.01 -61.71
N LEU A 620 16.70 -0.99 -62.34
CA LEU A 620 16.43 -2.29 -61.74
C LEU A 620 17.38 -3.32 -62.34
N ARG A 621 18.34 -3.79 -61.54
CA ARG A 621 19.40 -4.72 -61.97
C ARG A 621 19.20 -6.07 -61.33
N ILE A 622 18.99 -7.11 -62.13
CA ILE A 622 18.55 -8.42 -61.64
C ILE A 622 19.56 -9.50 -62.05
N GLY A 623 19.91 -10.38 -61.11
CA GLY A 623 20.89 -11.44 -61.30
C GLY A 623 20.30 -12.80 -61.69
N GLY A 624 19.06 -13.08 -61.34
CA GLY A 624 18.29 -14.29 -61.65
C GLY A 624 17.19 -14.06 -62.67
N ASP A 625 16.09 -14.82 -62.58
CA ASP A 625 14.96 -14.67 -63.51
C ASP A 625 14.19 -13.37 -63.25
N ILE A 626 13.63 -12.79 -64.31
CA ILE A 626 12.79 -11.59 -64.30
C ILE A 626 11.37 -12.03 -64.68
N ASP A 627 10.53 -12.26 -63.67
CA ASP A 627 9.20 -12.85 -63.78
C ASP A 627 8.13 -11.83 -63.34
N ILE A 628 7.59 -11.06 -64.29
CA ILE A 628 6.70 -9.93 -63.99
C ILE A 628 5.31 -10.21 -64.52
N ALA A 629 4.36 -10.55 -63.65
CA ALA A 629 2.99 -10.89 -64.03
C ALA A 629 2.01 -9.70 -64.01
N ILE A 630 2.48 -8.45 -63.95
CA ILE A 630 1.63 -7.24 -63.79
C ILE A 630 0.65 -7.11 -64.96
N ASN A 631 -0.65 -7.09 -64.67
CA ASN A 631 -1.72 -7.10 -65.69
C ASN A 631 -2.36 -5.72 -65.97
N ASP A 632 -1.97 -4.69 -65.22
CA ASP A 632 -2.42 -3.32 -65.43
C ASP A 632 -1.22 -2.42 -65.73
N ALA A 633 -1.12 -1.98 -66.98
CA ALA A 633 -0.10 -1.04 -67.43
C ALA A 633 -0.07 0.28 -66.64
N GLY A 634 -1.16 0.65 -65.95
CA GLY A 634 -1.19 1.79 -65.03
C GLY A 634 -0.30 1.63 -63.80
N ASN A 635 -0.01 0.38 -63.39
CA ASN A 635 0.81 0.04 -62.23
C ASN A 635 2.29 -0.17 -62.59
N PHE A 636 2.66 -0.05 -63.86
CA PHE A 636 4.03 -0.18 -64.33
C PHE A 636 4.50 1.14 -64.95
N ASP A 637 5.60 1.69 -64.43
CA ASP A 637 6.27 2.82 -65.06
C ASP A 637 7.78 2.65 -65.00
N MET A 638 8.33 2.05 -66.05
CA MET A 638 9.76 2.04 -66.29
C MET A 638 10.09 2.71 -67.63
N SER A 639 9.18 3.54 -68.15
CA SER A 639 9.21 4.09 -69.52
C SER A 639 10.46 4.90 -69.86
N VAL A 640 11.18 5.37 -68.84
CA VAL A 640 12.46 6.06 -68.95
C VAL A 640 13.57 5.37 -68.15
N ALA A 641 13.26 4.37 -67.34
CA ALA A 641 14.21 3.69 -66.44
C ALA A 641 14.92 2.50 -67.12
N GLU A 642 16.04 2.08 -66.52
CA GLU A 642 16.82 0.92 -66.95
C GLU A 642 16.29 -0.38 -66.31
N LEU A 643 16.05 -1.40 -67.13
CA LEU A 643 15.98 -2.80 -66.71
C LEU A 643 17.26 -3.51 -67.19
N ASN A 644 18.05 -4.01 -66.25
CA ASN A 644 19.34 -4.65 -66.53
C ASN A 644 19.36 -6.12 -66.09
N ALA A 645 19.52 -7.03 -67.04
CA ALA A 645 19.72 -8.45 -66.84
C ALA A 645 21.23 -8.76 -66.69
N THR A 646 21.68 -8.87 -65.44
CA THR A 646 23.12 -8.96 -65.11
C THR A 646 23.71 -10.38 -65.19
N GLY A 647 22.87 -11.43 -65.15
CA GLY A 647 23.31 -12.83 -65.18
C GLY A 647 24.15 -13.27 -63.96
N ARG A 648 24.00 -12.58 -62.82
CA ARG A 648 24.86 -12.77 -61.64
C ARG A 648 24.54 -14.02 -60.80
N SER A 649 23.26 -14.44 -60.74
CA SER A 649 22.82 -15.66 -60.05
C SER A 649 23.10 -16.92 -60.89
N GLY A 650 23.17 -16.74 -62.21
CA GLY A 650 23.51 -17.76 -63.19
C GLY A 650 23.63 -17.13 -64.58
N SER A 651 24.41 -17.75 -65.47
CA SER A 651 24.63 -17.18 -66.81
C SER A 651 23.41 -17.23 -67.72
N VAL A 652 22.28 -17.83 -67.29
CA VAL A 652 21.03 -17.91 -68.04
C VAL A 652 19.92 -17.32 -67.18
N GLN A 653 19.18 -16.36 -67.73
CA GLN A 653 18.04 -15.71 -67.09
C GLN A 653 16.84 -15.78 -68.03
N ASN A 654 15.63 -15.97 -67.51
CA ASN A 654 14.42 -15.74 -68.27
C ASN A 654 13.93 -14.31 -68.03
N ILE A 655 13.42 -13.66 -69.07
CA ILE A 655 12.82 -12.33 -69.01
C ILE A 655 11.42 -12.43 -69.57
N GLU A 656 10.44 -12.08 -68.75
CA GLU A 656 9.05 -11.99 -69.15
C GLU A 656 8.85 -10.90 -70.20
N VAL A 657 8.22 -11.25 -71.33
CA VAL A 657 7.67 -10.28 -72.27
C VAL A 657 6.31 -9.84 -71.76
N MET A 658 5.96 -8.56 -71.89
CA MET A 658 4.77 -8.03 -71.19
C MET A 658 3.83 -7.23 -72.10
N SER A 659 4.34 -6.62 -73.17
CA SER A 659 3.56 -5.66 -73.96
C SER A 659 2.83 -6.34 -75.10
N ALA A 660 1.62 -5.89 -75.39
CA ALA A 660 0.95 -6.20 -76.65
C ALA A 660 1.85 -5.80 -77.84
N ASP A 661 1.85 -6.60 -78.92
CA ASP A 661 2.57 -6.23 -80.14
C ASP A 661 1.85 -5.10 -80.89
N LEU A 662 2.23 -3.87 -80.59
CA LEU A 662 1.78 -2.62 -81.25
C LEU A 662 2.52 -2.31 -82.56
N GLY A 663 3.43 -3.18 -83.02
CA GLY A 663 4.27 -2.95 -84.19
C GLY A 663 5.39 -1.92 -83.97
N ASN A 664 6.09 -1.57 -85.06
CA ASN A 664 7.28 -0.73 -85.04
C ASN A 664 7.03 0.79 -84.96
N GLY A 665 5.84 1.20 -84.51
CA GLY A 665 5.46 2.60 -84.33
C GLY A 665 5.83 3.16 -82.95
N PRO A 666 5.77 4.49 -82.76
CA PRO A 666 6.20 5.13 -81.50
C PRO A 666 5.23 4.92 -80.34
N ASP A 667 4.04 4.33 -80.57
CA ASP A 667 3.05 4.10 -79.52
C ASP A 667 3.52 3.08 -78.48
N GLY A 668 4.37 2.13 -78.88
CA GLY A 668 4.97 1.15 -77.98
C GLY A 668 5.93 1.73 -76.93
N LEU A 669 6.43 2.96 -77.11
CA LEU A 669 7.26 3.64 -76.08
C LEU A 669 6.44 4.53 -75.15
N LYS A 670 5.13 4.71 -75.41
CA LYS A 670 4.30 5.63 -74.65
C LYS A 670 3.70 4.92 -73.44
N LYS A 671 3.98 5.46 -72.25
CA LYS A 671 3.30 5.09 -71.01
C LYS A 671 1.79 5.34 -71.13
N GLY A 672 0.99 4.41 -70.62
CA GLY A 672 -0.47 4.55 -70.54
C GLY A 672 -1.23 4.12 -71.79
N VAL A 673 -0.54 3.59 -72.80
CA VAL A 673 -1.17 2.81 -73.86
C VAL A 673 -1.63 1.48 -73.28
N ALA A 674 -2.86 1.06 -73.59
CA ALA A 674 -3.45 -0.15 -73.01
C ALA A 674 -2.64 -1.39 -73.40
N GLY A 675 -2.31 -2.23 -72.41
CA GLY A 675 -1.53 -3.45 -72.61
C GLY A 675 -0.05 -3.22 -72.94
N ASN A 676 0.49 -2.01 -72.75
CA ASN A 676 1.86 -1.68 -73.10
C ASN A 676 2.72 -1.34 -71.87
N TYR A 677 3.92 -1.92 -71.79
CA TYR A 677 4.84 -1.84 -70.66
C TYR A 677 6.23 -1.36 -71.13
N PRO A 678 6.36 -0.08 -71.51
CA PRO A 678 7.59 0.45 -72.08
C PRO A 678 8.72 0.56 -71.06
N LEU A 679 9.94 0.34 -71.53
CA LEU A 679 11.19 0.55 -70.80
C LEU A 679 11.98 1.74 -71.36
N GLY A 680 12.74 2.43 -70.51
CA GLY A 680 13.76 3.38 -70.99
C GLY A 680 14.89 2.64 -71.67
N SER A 681 15.51 1.70 -70.96
CA SER A 681 16.50 0.82 -71.58
C SER A 681 16.39 -0.61 -71.10
N LEU A 682 16.59 -1.55 -72.03
CA LEU A 682 16.84 -2.95 -71.71
C LEU A 682 18.32 -3.25 -71.95
N VAL A 683 19.02 -3.67 -70.89
CA VAL A 683 20.44 -3.99 -70.94
C VAL A 683 20.64 -5.48 -70.63
N ILE A 684 21.32 -6.18 -71.53
CA ILE A 684 21.76 -7.57 -71.35
C ILE A 684 23.27 -7.57 -71.17
N ASP A 685 23.73 -7.68 -69.93
CA ASP A 685 25.15 -7.62 -69.60
C ASP A 685 25.94 -8.77 -70.24
N ALA A 686 27.25 -8.56 -70.44
CA ALA A 686 28.17 -9.53 -71.06
C ALA A 686 28.18 -10.92 -70.41
N ALA A 687 27.81 -11.03 -69.12
CA ALA A 687 27.74 -12.28 -68.39
C ALA A 687 26.42 -13.04 -68.57
N SER A 688 25.38 -12.39 -69.10
CA SER A 688 24.03 -12.92 -69.18
C SER A 688 23.70 -13.56 -70.54
N THR A 689 22.96 -14.67 -70.48
CA THR A 689 22.19 -15.25 -71.58
C THR A 689 20.71 -15.11 -71.22
N SER A 690 20.03 -14.13 -71.79
CA SER A 690 18.65 -13.82 -71.46
C SER A 690 17.69 -14.45 -72.46
N ASN A 691 16.82 -15.34 -72.00
CA ASN A 691 15.75 -15.93 -72.80
C ASN A 691 14.48 -15.11 -72.62
N LEU A 692 13.88 -14.68 -73.72
CA LEU A 692 12.54 -14.12 -73.68
C LEU A 692 11.52 -15.25 -73.51
N VAL A 693 10.58 -15.07 -72.58
CA VAL A 693 9.51 -16.01 -72.25
C VAL A 693 8.20 -15.25 -72.06
N ASP A 694 7.09 -15.91 -72.37
CA ASP A 694 5.71 -15.47 -72.11
C ASP A 694 5.13 -16.54 -71.18
N ILE A 695 5.25 -16.30 -69.88
CA ILE A 695 4.74 -17.15 -68.82
C ILE A 695 3.35 -16.63 -68.37
N HIS A 696 3.13 -15.33 -68.45
CA HIS A 696 1.93 -14.63 -68.03
C HIS A 696 1.23 -13.95 -69.21
N ASP A 697 -0.02 -13.54 -69.01
CA ASP A 697 -0.84 -12.84 -70.02
C ASP A 697 -1.02 -11.39 -69.51
N ASN A 698 0.05 -10.61 -69.61
CA ASN A 698 0.16 -9.27 -69.02
C ASN A 698 -0.73 -8.25 -69.74
N ASP A 699 -0.92 -8.42 -71.05
CA ASP A 699 -1.75 -7.52 -71.85
C ASP A 699 -3.25 -7.89 -71.84
N ASN A 700 -3.60 -9.06 -71.28
CA ASN A 700 -4.93 -9.68 -71.27
C ASN A 700 -5.54 -9.87 -72.68
N GLN A 701 -4.72 -10.00 -73.73
CA GLN A 701 -5.15 -10.19 -75.11
C GLN A 701 -5.04 -11.65 -75.59
N SER A 702 -4.74 -12.60 -74.69
CA SER A 702 -4.54 -14.03 -74.96
C SER A 702 -3.26 -14.29 -75.78
N GLN A 703 -2.44 -15.24 -75.31
CA GLN A 703 -1.10 -15.65 -75.82
C GLN A 703 -0.98 -16.05 -77.32
N ALA A 704 -2.02 -15.90 -78.13
CA ALA A 704 -2.02 -16.30 -79.54
C ALA A 704 -1.44 -15.24 -80.50
N ASP A 705 -1.45 -13.96 -80.11
CA ASP A 705 -0.93 -12.85 -80.93
C ASP A 705 0.46 -12.35 -80.50
N GLY A 706 1.04 -12.95 -79.45
CA GLY A 706 2.44 -12.80 -79.03
C GLY A 706 2.75 -11.46 -78.35
N GLU A 707 3.23 -11.52 -77.11
CA GLU A 707 3.75 -10.34 -76.41
C GLU A 707 5.15 -9.94 -76.95
N ALA A 708 5.50 -8.68 -76.71
CA ALA A 708 6.73 -8.04 -77.16
C ALA A 708 7.37 -7.21 -76.03
N ILE A 709 8.62 -6.80 -76.27
CA ILE A 709 9.33 -5.81 -75.45
C ILE A 709 9.43 -4.50 -76.23
N TYR A 710 9.11 -3.40 -75.58
CA TYR A 710 9.39 -2.04 -76.05
C TYR A 710 10.40 -1.37 -75.12
N CYS A 711 11.49 -0.85 -75.68
CA CYS A 711 12.47 -0.08 -74.93
C CYS A 711 13.02 1.09 -75.77
N ASP A 712 13.33 2.24 -75.18
CA ASP A 712 13.95 3.33 -75.96
C ASP A 712 15.35 2.91 -76.46
N VAL A 713 16.16 2.32 -75.58
CA VAL A 713 17.50 1.82 -75.90
C VAL A 713 17.63 0.34 -75.57
N LEU A 714 17.98 -0.47 -76.56
CA LEU A 714 18.39 -1.87 -76.37
C LEU A 714 19.93 -1.98 -76.41
N ILE A 715 20.52 -2.54 -75.35
CA ILE A 715 21.95 -2.83 -75.27
C ILE A 715 22.14 -4.33 -75.02
N VAL A 716 22.82 -5.02 -75.93
CA VAL A 716 23.14 -6.45 -75.81
C VAL A 716 24.64 -6.65 -75.83
N ASP A 717 25.24 -6.75 -74.65
CA ASP A 717 26.65 -7.11 -74.47
C ASP A 717 26.83 -8.64 -74.32
N GLY A 718 25.82 -9.32 -73.78
CA GLY A 718 25.78 -10.78 -73.58
C GLY A 718 25.14 -11.54 -74.74
N THR A 719 24.19 -12.43 -74.43
CA THR A 719 23.38 -13.15 -75.42
C THR A 719 21.90 -12.94 -75.17
N LEU A 720 21.17 -12.43 -76.16
CA LEU A 720 19.71 -12.34 -76.12
C LEU A 720 19.10 -13.45 -76.97
N VAL A 721 18.33 -14.35 -76.34
CA VAL A 721 17.60 -15.41 -77.00
C VAL A 721 16.13 -14.99 -77.11
N THR A 722 15.74 -14.55 -78.30
CA THR A 722 14.43 -13.93 -78.57
C THR A 722 13.28 -14.92 -78.55
N ASN A 723 13.53 -16.22 -78.78
CA ASN A 723 12.50 -17.28 -78.84
C ASN A 723 11.32 -17.00 -79.79
N GLY A 724 11.46 -16.05 -80.71
CA GLY A 724 10.41 -15.60 -81.64
C GLY A 724 9.63 -14.37 -81.18
N TYR A 725 9.83 -13.90 -79.94
CA TYR A 725 9.24 -12.67 -79.41
C TYR A 725 9.96 -11.43 -79.96
N LYS A 726 9.19 -10.36 -80.22
CA LYS A 726 9.71 -9.13 -80.79
C LYS A 726 10.27 -8.18 -79.73
N VAL A 727 11.37 -7.51 -80.07
CA VAL A 727 11.97 -6.44 -79.27
C VAL A 727 12.06 -5.19 -80.16
N TYR A 728 11.27 -4.18 -79.82
CA TYR A 728 11.21 -2.91 -80.53
C TYR A 728 12.02 -1.86 -79.76
N ALA A 729 12.93 -1.16 -80.44
CA ALA A 729 13.71 -0.08 -79.82
C ALA A 729 14.05 1.10 -80.74
N ASN A 730 14.17 2.31 -80.19
CA ASN A 730 14.63 3.49 -80.95
C ASN A 730 16.13 3.39 -81.28
N GLU A 731 16.94 2.97 -80.30
CA GLU A 731 18.38 2.75 -80.45
C GLU A 731 18.74 1.30 -80.11
N ILE A 732 19.57 0.67 -80.95
CA ILE A 732 20.02 -0.71 -80.76
C ILE A 732 21.54 -0.77 -80.80
N VAL A 733 22.13 -1.31 -79.73
CA VAL A 733 23.57 -1.56 -79.60
C VAL A 733 23.79 -3.04 -79.31
N ILE A 734 24.31 -3.79 -80.29
CA ILE A 734 24.63 -5.22 -80.14
C ILE A 734 26.15 -5.41 -80.19
N ASN A 735 26.76 -5.62 -79.03
CA ASN A 735 28.18 -5.99 -78.89
C ASN A 735 28.38 -7.50 -78.69
N GLY A 736 27.35 -8.18 -78.19
CA GLY A 736 27.29 -9.63 -77.97
C GLY A 736 26.62 -10.36 -79.13
N SER A 737 25.60 -11.17 -78.84
CA SER A 737 24.83 -11.90 -79.86
C SER A 737 23.33 -11.94 -79.59
N VAL A 738 22.54 -12.00 -80.66
CA VAL A 738 21.08 -12.21 -80.61
C VAL A 738 20.77 -13.49 -81.37
N SER A 739 19.83 -14.31 -80.87
CA SER A 739 19.50 -15.60 -81.51
C SER A 739 18.88 -15.45 -82.89
N ASN A 740 18.12 -14.37 -83.11
CA ASN A 740 17.50 -14.02 -84.37
C ASN A 740 17.36 -12.49 -84.50
N ASP A 741 18.25 -11.88 -85.26
CA ASP A 741 18.27 -10.42 -85.47
C ASP A 741 16.97 -9.87 -86.10
N ASN A 742 16.16 -10.70 -86.79
CA ASN A 742 14.87 -10.26 -87.35
C ASN A 742 13.77 -10.07 -86.29
N ASP A 743 14.03 -10.49 -85.05
CA ASP A 743 13.14 -10.26 -83.93
C ASP A 743 13.45 -8.95 -83.21
N VAL A 744 14.58 -8.31 -83.51
CA VAL A 744 14.96 -7.00 -82.98
C VAL A 744 14.71 -5.93 -84.05
N ILE A 745 13.79 -5.02 -83.77
CA ILE A 745 13.23 -4.11 -84.77
C ILE A 745 13.44 -2.66 -84.32
N ILE A 746 13.96 -1.82 -85.21
CA ILE A 746 14.06 -0.38 -84.94
C ILE A 746 12.67 0.23 -84.99
N ILE A 747 12.30 0.94 -83.93
CA ILE A 747 11.12 1.80 -83.94
C ILE A 747 11.40 2.93 -84.89
N VAL A 748 10.54 3.03 -85.89
CA VAL A 748 10.59 4.13 -86.84
C VAL A 748 9.70 5.19 -86.24
N ASP A 749 10.22 6.40 -86.07
CA ASP A 749 9.45 7.56 -85.63
C ASP A 749 8.42 7.86 -86.75
N GLY A 750 7.33 7.11 -86.71
CA GLY A 750 6.49 6.85 -87.86
C GLY A 750 5.71 8.11 -88.17
N ILE A 751 6.06 8.78 -89.25
CA ILE A 751 5.11 9.67 -89.90
C ILE A 751 3.98 8.74 -90.36
N PHE A 752 2.79 8.91 -89.78
CA PHE A 752 1.63 8.10 -90.13
C PHE A 752 1.48 8.05 -91.66
N GLY A 753 1.42 6.86 -92.27
CA GLY A 753 1.42 6.68 -93.73
C GLY A 753 2.78 6.42 -94.39
N ASP A 754 3.91 6.49 -93.69
CA ASP A 754 5.24 6.11 -94.20
C ASP A 754 5.48 4.61 -94.02
N ILE A 755 4.77 3.82 -94.84
CA ILE A 755 4.77 2.36 -94.82
C ILE A 755 6.15 1.80 -95.19
N ASN A 756 6.96 2.54 -95.94
CA ASN A 756 8.25 2.10 -96.41
C ASN A 756 9.43 2.53 -95.51
N ALA A 757 9.14 3.28 -94.44
CA ALA A 757 10.05 3.71 -93.40
C ALA A 757 11.25 4.53 -93.94
N ASP A 758 11.04 5.33 -94.98
CA ASP A 758 12.08 6.20 -95.55
C ASP A 758 12.12 7.61 -94.93
N GLY A 759 11.22 7.88 -93.97
CA GLY A 759 11.05 9.15 -93.29
C GLY A 759 10.21 10.16 -94.05
N SER A 760 9.45 9.75 -95.08
CA SER A 760 8.59 10.65 -95.87
C SER A 760 7.39 9.90 -96.47
N VAL A 761 6.17 10.39 -96.22
CA VAL A 761 4.94 9.78 -96.79
C VAL A 761 4.80 10.18 -98.25
N ASN A 762 5.12 9.28 -99.16
CA ASN A 762 5.20 9.59 -100.57
C ASN A 762 4.65 8.47 -101.48
N VAL A 763 4.97 8.55 -102.77
CA VAL A 763 4.46 7.60 -103.77
C VAL A 763 4.95 6.18 -103.52
N LEU A 764 6.08 6.00 -102.85
CA LEU A 764 6.61 4.70 -102.51
C LEU A 764 5.74 3.99 -101.47
N ASP A 765 5.18 4.72 -100.51
CA ASP A 765 4.23 4.20 -99.50
C ASP A 765 2.89 3.85 -100.13
N LEU A 766 2.39 4.73 -100.99
CA LEU A 766 1.15 4.48 -101.73
C LEU A 766 1.26 3.25 -102.64
N LEU A 767 2.45 2.99 -103.20
CA LEU A 767 2.71 1.78 -103.97
C LEU A 767 2.75 0.52 -103.11
N ARG A 768 3.05 0.62 -101.81
CA ARG A 768 2.93 -0.49 -100.85
C ARG A 768 1.47 -0.84 -100.60
N VAL A 769 0.61 0.13 -100.31
CA VAL A 769 -0.84 -0.12 -100.16
C VAL A 769 -1.45 -0.76 -101.40
N ILE A 770 -1.06 -0.30 -102.59
CA ILE A 770 -1.54 -0.90 -103.85
C ILE A 770 -1.00 -2.33 -104.02
N ALA A 771 0.23 -2.62 -103.60
CA ALA A 771 0.82 -3.94 -103.74
C ALA A 771 0.11 -4.97 -102.84
N ASP A 772 -0.31 -4.55 -101.65
CA ASP A 772 -0.96 -5.41 -100.66
C ASP A 772 -2.49 -5.31 -100.66
N TRP A 773 -3.05 -4.68 -101.69
CA TRP A 773 -4.48 -4.45 -101.82
C TRP A 773 -5.33 -5.74 -101.70
N GLY A 774 -6.25 -5.75 -100.74
CA GLY A 774 -7.15 -6.85 -100.44
C GLY A 774 -6.50 -8.01 -99.68
N GLN A 775 -5.26 -7.86 -99.20
CA GLN A 775 -4.69 -8.74 -98.19
C GLN A 775 -5.24 -8.36 -96.80
N GLY A 776 -5.24 -9.31 -95.87
CA GLY A 776 -5.71 -9.08 -94.50
C GLY A 776 -4.55 -8.77 -93.58
N GLY A 777 -4.61 -7.62 -92.90
CA GLY A 777 -3.57 -7.14 -91.99
C GLY A 777 -2.24 -6.77 -92.66
N GLY A 778 -1.23 -6.48 -91.83
CA GLY A 778 0.12 -6.08 -92.23
C GLY A 778 0.31 -4.55 -92.30
N ASP A 779 1.54 -4.11 -92.56
CA ASP A 779 1.96 -2.69 -92.48
C ASP A 779 1.18 -1.72 -93.39
N ALA A 780 0.42 -2.24 -94.36
CA ALA A 780 -0.42 -1.47 -95.28
C ALA A 780 -1.90 -1.32 -94.83
N ASP A 781 -2.33 -2.02 -93.77
CA ASP A 781 -3.66 -1.91 -93.15
C ASP A 781 -3.61 -0.85 -92.03
N LEU A 782 -3.61 0.41 -92.45
CA LEU A 782 -3.38 1.58 -91.58
C LEU A 782 -4.58 1.91 -90.68
N ASN A 783 -5.78 1.46 -91.04
CA ASN A 783 -6.99 1.67 -90.23
C ASN A 783 -7.30 0.47 -89.31
N THR A 784 -6.53 -0.62 -89.42
CA THR A 784 -6.63 -1.86 -88.62
C THR A 784 -7.99 -2.56 -88.70
N ASP A 785 -8.71 -2.41 -89.82
CA ASP A 785 -10.01 -3.06 -90.02
C ASP A 785 -9.90 -4.50 -90.54
N GLY A 786 -8.66 -4.97 -90.75
CA GLY A 786 -8.34 -6.33 -91.17
C GLY A 786 -8.34 -6.51 -92.68
N THR A 787 -8.47 -5.45 -93.47
CA THR A 787 -8.41 -5.49 -94.94
C THR A 787 -7.70 -4.26 -95.52
N VAL A 788 -6.60 -4.45 -96.27
CA VAL A 788 -5.96 -3.35 -97.01
C VAL A 788 -6.87 -2.88 -98.15
N ASP A 789 -7.49 -1.72 -98.02
CA ASP A 789 -8.43 -1.20 -98.99
C ASP A 789 -8.30 0.31 -99.28
N ILE A 790 -9.37 0.90 -99.82
CA ILE A 790 -9.39 2.31 -100.18
C ILE A 790 -9.28 3.24 -98.97
N LEU A 791 -9.65 2.79 -97.79
CA LEU A 791 -9.54 3.56 -96.56
C LEU A 791 -8.07 3.72 -96.17
N ASP A 792 -7.26 2.66 -96.24
CA ASP A 792 -5.81 2.74 -95.97
C ASP A 792 -5.08 3.60 -96.99
N PHE A 793 -5.48 3.47 -98.26
CA PHE A 793 -4.97 4.30 -99.33
C PHE A 793 -5.23 5.80 -99.08
N LEU A 794 -6.39 6.14 -98.53
CA LEU A 794 -6.74 7.52 -98.21
C LEU A 794 -5.96 8.04 -96.99
N LEU A 795 -5.57 7.17 -96.05
CA LEU A 795 -4.73 7.54 -94.91
C LEU A 795 -3.31 7.89 -95.36
N VAL A 796 -2.71 7.14 -96.29
CA VAL A 796 -1.40 7.52 -96.88
C VAL A 796 -1.48 8.87 -97.60
N LEU A 797 -2.55 9.12 -98.36
CA LEU A 797 -2.72 10.41 -99.04
C LEU A 797 -2.95 11.58 -98.08
N GLN A 798 -3.51 11.32 -96.91
CA GLN A 798 -3.77 12.35 -95.91
C GLN A 798 -2.48 12.92 -95.34
N GLU A 799 -1.46 12.07 -95.17
CA GLU A 799 -0.22 12.40 -94.50
C GLU A 799 0.95 12.69 -95.46
N TRP A 800 0.65 12.82 -96.76
CA TRP A 800 1.63 13.02 -97.82
C TRP A 800 2.59 14.18 -97.52
N SER A 801 3.89 13.90 -97.46
CA SER A 801 4.95 14.84 -97.08
C SER A 801 6.04 15.02 -98.14
#